data_AF-A0A0D2A0P6-F1
#
_entry.id   AF-A0A0D2A0P6-F1
#
_cell.length_a   1.000
_cell.length_b   1.000
_cell.length_c   1.000
_cell.angle_alpha   90.00
_cell.angle_beta   90.00
_cell.angle_gamma   90.00
#
_symmetry.space_group_name_H-M   'P 1'
#
loop_
_entity.id
_entity.type
_entity.pdbx_description
1 polymer ?
#
loop_
_entity_poly.entity_id
_entity_poly.type
_entity_poly.pdbx_seq_one_letter_code
_entity_poly.pdbx_strand_id
1 'polypeptide(L)'
;MPSQVTYICCRERVVSEASQIVTGFATWLIISDINTTSTFQSLTAASCTSCSIQKDKSAYWTPLLYYQRGDGSFINVPNDGTVVYYLGRGEDRRNIVPFPPGFQVVSGDPSRRSYDNETMTYSTGRYRSRPVADRVSFACINYAQATPETPYMANTNCPNGLRAQIQFPSCWDGVNLYKADQSHVAYMSQIDNGVCPPTHPKLLPHLFYEIYYFPNRIDTSDGGRFVFSNGDTTGYGFHGDFLNAWDTQVLTDAIAACINDVESGNISECPPLAASQDDYFGTNCPEQAPLVNEQVKGVLSKLPGCNEVTSGPARAPQGVCPTQPNLNPVTNTDGQTRPVPVAGTTTATISSGSVAQYKGCYVDNSGGRALSAASYANDSMSTSICGAYCQSKGFSVFGTEYGRECFCGSAISSASAPQSECPMVCAGARTEYCGGPNRLSVWTITSTPSSTSSAVSSPSSTPTGPSIDGASYLGCWSDAGGSRTLSGSYTTDSKMTLELCARTAQSANYKYFGLEYAGECFAGNSIRESASQLSSSGCNMKCKGNDTQICGGPGALSLFQNTGFIQPGNPALVNISAQNAQYAYKGCFTEGSSGRSLGGSGSYSTASSSMTVEFCAEACFAKGYSWAGVEYSRECFCNNIGLTNGGSPAPGGDADCSMLCDGNKGQYCGGPSRLNVYQLVGSSQPRRRHVMW
;
A
#
# COMPACT_ATOMS: atom_id res chain seq x y z
N MET A 1 -39.34 -10.99 1.03
CA MET A 1 -38.20 -10.07 1.10
C MET A 1 -37.90 -9.64 -0.35
N PRO A 2 -36.93 -8.79 -0.72
CA PRO A 2 -36.63 -8.65 -2.15
C PRO A 2 -35.98 -9.94 -2.65
N SER A 3 -36.36 -10.38 -3.85
CA SER A 3 -35.69 -11.44 -4.58
C SER A 3 -34.30 -10.97 -5.03
N GLN A 4 -33.29 -11.82 -4.84
CA GLN A 4 -31.89 -11.55 -5.11
C GLN A 4 -31.43 -12.50 -6.23
N VAL A 5 -30.69 -12.00 -7.23
CA VAL A 5 -29.95 -12.91 -8.13
C VAL A 5 -28.95 -13.71 -7.32
N THR A 6 -28.17 -13.01 -6.49
CA THR A 6 -27.04 -13.51 -5.69
C THR A 6 -26.34 -12.35 -4.98
N TYR A 7 -25.57 -12.65 -3.92
CA TYR A 7 -24.45 -11.82 -3.47
C TYR A 7 -23.12 -12.43 -3.94
N ILE A 8 -22.32 -11.64 -4.66
CA ILE A 8 -20.99 -12.03 -5.08
C ILE A 8 -20.00 -11.43 -4.10
N CYS A 9 -19.20 -12.28 -3.47
CA CYS A 9 -18.11 -11.82 -2.64
C CYS A 9 -16.91 -11.58 -3.55
N CYS A 10 -16.42 -10.35 -3.60
CA CYS A 10 -15.18 -10.00 -4.27
C CYS A 10 -14.19 -9.50 -3.22
N ARG A 11 -12.99 -10.09 -3.17
CA ARG A 11 -11.93 -9.57 -2.30
C ARG A 11 -11.47 -8.22 -2.84
N GLU A 12 -10.94 -7.32 -2.01
CA GLU A 12 -10.28 -6.06 -2.43
C GLU A 12 -8.75 -6.22 -2.60
N ARG A 13 -8.15 -5.49 -3.54
CA ARG A 13 -6.70 -5.42 -3.78
C ARG A 13 -6.31 -4.05 -4.30
N VAL A 14 -5.11 -3.63 -3.94
CA VAL A 14 -4.63 -2.27 -4.19
C VAL A 14 -3.66 -2.30 -5.38
N VAL A 15 -4.16 -1.96 -6.57
CA VAL A 15 -3.35 -1.95 -7.81
C VAL A 15 -2.79 -0.54 -8.15
N SER A 16 -3.42 0.52 -7.61
CA SER A 16 -3.00 1.96 -7.65
C SER A 16 -4.08 2.80 -6.92
N GLU A 17 -3.93 4.08 -6.54
CA GLU A 17 -5.08 4.85 -6.02
C GLU A 17 -5.24 6.25 -6.59
N ALA A 18 -5.67 6.30 -7.83
CA ALA A 18 -6.19 7.52 -8.39
C ALA A 18 -7.71 7.45 -8.61
N SER A 19 -8.30 8.62 -8.76
CA SER A 19 -9.73 8.91 -8.69
C SER A 19 -10.39 8.79 -10.07
N GLN A 20 -11.34 7.86 -10.16
CA GLN A 20 -12.29 7.62 -11.26
C GLN A 20 -11.75 6.89 -12.50
N ILE A 21 -12.41 5.77 -12.82
CA ILE A 21 -12.17 4.96 -14.01
C ILE A 21 -12.28 5.78 -15.30
N VAL A 22 -13.12 6.82 -15.32
CA VAL A 22 -13.55 7.40 -16.59
C VAL A 22 -13.10 8.83 -16.86
N THR A 23 -12.27 9.39 -15.98
CA THR A 23 -11.60 10.68 -16.24
C THR A 23 -10.11 10.70 -15.90
N GLY A 24 -9.55 9.62 -15.36
CA GLY A 24 -8.09 9.43 -15.33
C GLY A 24 -7.55 8.97 -13.99
N PHE A 25 -6.83 7.84 -14.06
CA PHE A 25 -5.97 7.20 -13.06
C PHE A 25 -6.78 6.63 -11.86
N ALA A 26 -6.53 5.37 -11.47
CA ALA A 26 -7.52 4.49 -10.80
C ALA A 26 -7.00 3.78 -9.52
N THR A 27 -7.88 3.20 -8.68
CA THR A 27 -7.73 1.80 -8.14
C THR A 27 -8.78 0.93 -8.84
N TRP A 28 -8.73 -0.40 -8.71
CA TRP A 28 -9.71 -1.31 -9.31
C TRP A 28 -9.92 -2.57 -8.44
N LEU A 29 -11.13 -3.15 -8.47
CA LEU A 29 -11.44 -4.52 -8.07
C LEU A 29 -11.23 -5.48 -9.27
N ILE A 30 -9.98 -5.89 -9.41
CA ILE A 30 -9.47 -7.27 -9.47
C ILE A 30 -10.04 -8.25 -10.49
N ILE A 31 -9.44 -8.12 -11.67
CA ILE A 31 -9.28 -9.17 -12.66
C ILE A 31 -7.78 -9.23 -13.00
N SER A 32 -7.27 -10.37 -13.45
CA SER A 32 -5.83 -10.53 -13.77
C SER A 32 -5.30 -9.63 -14.89
N ASP A 33 -6.16 -8.81 -15.53
CA ASP A 33 -5.89 -8.14 -16.81
C ASP A 33 -6.20 -6.63 -16.78
N ILE A 34 -6.57 -6.11 -15.61
CA ILE A 34 -7.04 -4.74 -15.48
C ILE A 34 -5.90 -3.73 -15.62
N ASN A 35 -6.12 -2.69 -16.41
CA ASN A 35 -5.21 -1.56 -16.59
C ASN A 35 -5.96 -0.27 -16.98
N THR A 36 -5.24 0.83 -17.21
CA THR A 36 -5.78 2.15 -17.57
C THR A 36 -6.53 2.20 -18.92
N THR A 37 -6.49 1.13 -19.71
CA THR A 37 -7.13 1.00 -21.04
C THR A 37 -8.06 -0.22 -21.12
N SER A 38 -8.52 -0.73 -19.98
CA SER A 38 -9.37 -1.93 -19.92
C SER A 38 -10.63 -1.80 -20.78
N THR A 39 -10.95 -2.88 -21.50
CA THR A 39 -12.15 -3.03 -22.32
C THR A 39 -12.90 -4.29 -21.90
N PHE A 40 -14.15 -4.44 -22.35
CA PHE A 40 -14.89 -5.70 -22.18
C PHE A 40 -14.08 -6.92 -22.64
N GLN A 41 -13.43 -6.81 -23.80
CA GLN A 41 -12.64 -7.90 -24.39
C GLN A 41 -11.40 -8.21 -23.56
N SER A 42 -10.67 -7.19 -23.07
CA SER A 42 -9.49 -7.43 -22.25
C SER A 42 -9.85 -8.03 -20.89
N LEU A 43 -10.98 -7.65 -20.29
CA LEU A 43 -11.42 -8.20 -19.01
C LEU A 43 -11.98 -9.62 -19.15
N THR A 44 -12.77 -9.89 -20.19
CA THR A 44 -13.30 -11.25 -20.44
C THR A 44 -12.22 -12.25 -20.86
N ALA A 45 -11.10 -11.78 -21.43
CA ALA A 45 -9.93 -12.61 -21.74
C ALA A 45 -9.14 -13.04 -20.49
N ALA A 46 -9.46 -12.48 -19.32
CA ALA A 46 -8.71 -12.71 -18.11
C ALA A 46 -8.77 -14.15 -17.60
N SER A 47 -7.60 -14.64 -17.18
CA SER A 47 -7.44 -16.00 -16.69
C SER A 47 -8.15 -16.26 -15.35
N CYS A 48 -8.28 -15.25 -14.48
CA CYS A 48 -8.92 -15.39 -13.16
C CYS A 48 -9.65 -14.11 -12.72
N THR A 49 -10.52 -14.26 -11.72
CA THR A 49 -11.19 -13.15 -11.00
C THR A 49 -11.07 -13.40 -9.49
N SER A 50 -11.03 -12.34 -8.68
CA SER A 50 -11.13 -12.49 -7.22
C SER A 50 -12.56 -12.37 -6.70
N CYS A 51 -13.53 -12.68 -7.54
CA CYS A 51 -14.94 -12.80 -7.19
C CYS A 51 -15.33 -14.28 -7.10
N SER A 52 -16.28 -14.60 -6.23
CA SER A 52 -16.74 -15.97 -5.99
C SER A 52 -17.31 -16.64 -7.24
N ILE A 53 -17.78 -15.88 -8.24
CA ILE A 53 -18.29 -16.41 -9.51
C ILE A 53 -17.24 -16.20 -10.61
N GLN A 54 -16.61 -17.28 -11.06
CA GLN A 54 -15.50 -17.21 -12.02
C GLN A 54 -15.89 -16.71 -13.43
N LYS A 55 -17.18 -16.79 -13.78
CA LYS A 55 -17.79 -16.27 -15.00
C LYS A 55 -18.09 -14.77 -14.96
N ASP A 56 -17.85 -14.13 -13.82
CA ASP A 56 -17.86 -12.70 -13.68
C ASP A 56 -16.43 -12.15 -13.71
N LYS A 57 -16.05 -11.57 -14.86
CA LYS A 57 -14.80 -10.81 -15.00
C LYS A 57 -15.05 -9.31 -15.01
N SER A 58 -16.14 -8.84 -14.38
CA SER A 58 -16.46 -7.41 -14.29
C SER A 58 -15.56 -6.71 -13.29
N ALA A 59 -15.22 -5.46 -13.59
CA ALA A 59 -14.44 -4.63 -12.69
C ALA A 59 -15.36 -3.81 -11.81
N TYR A 60 -15.12 -3.89 -10.51
CA TYR A 60 -15.82 -3.11 -9.49
C TYR A 60 -14.85 -2.08 -8.93
N TRP A 61 -15.30 -0.98 -8.33
CA TRP A 61 -14.38 -0.12 -7.60
C TRP A 61 -15.09 0.70 -6.54
N THR A 62 -14.41 0.99 -5.44
CA THR A 62 -14.80 1.94 -4.39
C THR A 62 -13.53 2.56 -3.77
N PRO A 63 -13.61 3.77 -3.18
CA PRO A 63 -12.45 4.39 -2.55
C PRO A 63 -12.00 3.60 -1.31
N LEU A 64 -10.69 3.47 -1.09
CA LEU A 64 -10.18 2.88 0.15
C LEU A 64 -10.28 3.88 1.31
N LEU A 65 -10.34 3.36 2.54
CA LEU A 65 -10.33 4.19 3.74
C LEU A 65 -8.91 4.26 4.30
N TYR A 66 -8.48 5.45 4.67
CA TYR A 66 -7.20 5.74 5.31
C TYR A 66 -7.41 6.37 6.68
N TYR A 67 -6.45 6.14 7.57
CA TYR A 67 -6.28 6.93 8.78
C TYR A 67 -5.14 7.92 8.58
N GLN A 68 -5.47 9.22 8.55
CA GLN A 68 -4.51 10.31 8.63
C GLN A 68 -4.12 10.52 10.09
N ARG A 69 -2.89 10.13 10.42
CA ARG A 69 -2.29 10.21 11.75
C ARG A 69 -2.05 11.66 12.18
N GLY A 70 -1.79 11.85 13.47
CA GLY A 70 -1.52 13.17 14.06
C GLY A 70 -0.29 13.87 13.47
N ASP A 71 0.67 13.10 12.93
CA ASP A 71 1.85 13.60 12.21
C ASP A 71 1.59 13.93 10.73
N GLY A 72 0.36 13.73 10.25
CA GLY A 72 -0.06 13.96 8.86
C GLY A 72 0.16 12.79 7.92
N SER A 73 0.86 11.72 8.34
CA SER A 73 1.02 10.49 7.56
C SER A 73 -0.26 9.68 7.46
N PHE A 74 -0.35 8.77 6.49
CA PHE A 74 -1.53 7.95 6.22
C PHE A 74 -1.19 6.47 6.37
N ILE A 75 -2.11 5.71 6.96
CA ILE A 75 -2.09 4.25 6.95
C ILE A 75 -3.42 3.73 6.42
N ASN A 76 -3.36 2.66 5.63
CA ASN A 76 -4.55 2.04 5.07
C ASN A 76 -5.38 1.39 6.20
N VAL A 77 -6.70 1.58 6.17
CA VAL A 77 -7.63 0.91 7.08
C VAL A 77 -7.98 -0.46 6.50
N PRO A 78 -7.73 -1.57 7.23
CA PRO A 78 -8.05 -2.90 6.75
C PRO A 78 -9.52 -3.02 6.31
N ASN A 79 -9.75 -3.79 5.26
CA ASN A 79 -11.07 -4.20 4.81
C ASN A 79 -11.05 -5.70 4.44
N ASP A 80 -12.22 -6.34 4.45
CA ASP A 80 -12.38 -7.76 4.12
C ASP A 80 -12.94 -7.97 2.69
N GLY A 81 -12.90 -6.93 1.86
CA GLY A 81 -13.46 -6.92 0.50
C GLY A 81 -14.85 -6.29 0.38
N THR A 82 -15.44 -6.46 -0.80
CA THR A 82 -16.75 -5.93 -1.19
C THR A 82 -17.73 -7.08 -1.44
N VAL A 83 -18.94 -6.95 -0.93
CA VAL A 83 -20.07 -7.78 -1.34
C VAL A 83 -20.86 -7.03 -2.40
N VAL A 84 -20.98 -7.62 -3.59
CA VAL A 84 -21.72 -7.07 -4.73
C VAL A 84 -23.02 -7.83 -4.90
N TYR A 85 -24.13 -7.15 -4.68
CA TYR A 85 -25.45 -7.72 -4.86
C TYR A 85 -25.98 -7.41 -6.26
N TYR A 86 -26.54 -8.43 -6.90
CA TYR A 86 -27.35 -8.31 -8.09
C TYR A 86 -28.80 -8.58 -7.69
N LEU A 87 -29.65 -7.56 -7.67
CA LEU A 87 -30.99 -7.65 -7.06
C LEU A 87 -32.12 -7.49 -8.09
N GLY A 88 -33.18 -8.29 -7.91
CA GLY A 88 -34.43 -8.18 -8.67
C GLY A 88 -35.38 -7.16 -8.05
N ARG A 89 -35.21 -5.88 -8.42
CA ARG A 89 -35.95 -4.76 -7.84
C ARG A 89 -36.77 -4.01 -8.88
N GLY A 90 -37.74 -3.22 -8.42
CA GLY A 90 -38.63 -2.43 -9.27
C GLY A 90 -39.92 -3.15 -9.67
N GLU A 91 -40.90 -2.40 -10.14
CA GLU A 91 -42.18 -2.96 -10.61
C GLU A 91 -41.98 -3.86 -11.84
N ASP A 92 -41.03 -3.50 -12.70
CA ASP A 92 -40.74 -4.20 -13.96
C ASP A 92 -39.69 -5.31 -13.82
N ARG A 93 -39.44 -5.80 -12.59
CA ARG A 93 -38.39 -6.78 -12.29
C ARG A 93 -38.47 -8.10 -13.08
N ARG A 94 -39.64 -8.41 -13.65
CA ARG A 94 -39.85 -9.58 -14.52
C ARG A 94 -39.28 -9.39 -15.93
N ASN A 95 -38.99 -8.16 -16.34
CA ASN A 95 -38.45 -7.81 -17.65
C ASN A 95 -37.03 -7.23 -17.55
N ILE A 96 -36.30 -7.58 -16.47
CA ILE A 96 -34.88 -7.21 -16.34
C ILE A 96 -34.09 -7.80 -17.51
N VAL A 97 -33.26 -6.96 -18.12
CA VAL A 97 -32.33 -7.37 -19.19
C VAL A 97 -30.89 -7.42 -18.67
N PRO A 98 -30.04 -8.34 -19.16
CA PRO A 98 -28.64 -8.39 -18.75
C PRO A 98 -27.89 -7.10 -19.13
N PHE A 99 -26.82 -6.80 -18.40
CA PHE A 99 -25.91 -5.73 -18.77
C PHE A 99 -25.32 -6.00 -20.16
N PRO A 100 -25.41 -5.06 -21.12
CA PRO A 100 -24.82 -5.27 -22.43
C PRO A 100 -23.27 -5.30 -22.34
N PRO A 101 -22.58 -6.04 -23.23
CA PRO A 101 -21.12 -6.06 -23.26
C PRO A 101 -20.51 -4.65 -23.30
N GLY A 102 -19.60 -4.36 -22.38
CA GLY A 102 -18.92 -3.06 -22.27
C GLY A 102 -19.72 -1.95 -21.57
N PHE A 103 -20.88 -2.28 -21.00
CA PHE A 103 -21.64 -1.36 -20.14
C PHE A 103 -20.79 -0.86 -18.97
N GLN A 104 -20.83 0.44 -18.73
CA GLN A 104 -20.11 1.11 -17.65
C GLN A 104 -21.03 2.06 -16.91
N VAL A 105 -20.88 2.15 -15.59
CA VAL A 105 -21.62 3.10 -14.77
C VAL A 105 -20.81 3.50 -13.54
N VAL A 106 -20.92 4.78 -13.19
CA VAL A 106 -20.42 5.35 -11.93
C VAL A 106 -21.62 5.76 -11.09
N SER A 107 -21.66 5.30 -9.85
CA SER A 107 -22.57 5.78 -8.81
C SER A 107 -21.79 6.61 -7.80
N GLY A 108 -22.37 7.70 -7.30
CA GLY A 108 -21.68 8.59 -6.35
C GLY A 108 -21.14 9.84 -7.03
N ASP A 109 -20.36 10.62 -6.30
CA ASP A 109 -19.69 11.82 -6.83
C ASP A 109 -18.47 12.12 -5.96
N PRO A 110 -17.23 11.79 -6.41
CA PRO A 110 -16.04 11.90 -5.58
C PRO A 110 -15.74 13.30 -5.06
N SER A 111 -16.29 14.31 -5.71
CA SER A 111 -16.05 15.70 -5.32
C SER A 111 -17.03 16.20 -4.28
N ARG A 112 -18.11 15.48 -3.95
CA ARG A 112 -19.08 15.95 -2.94
C ARG A 112 -18.48 15.91 -1.53
N ARG A 113 -18.85 16.91 -0.73
CA ARG A 113 -18.53 17.01 0.72
C ARG A 113 -19.73 17.45 1.56
N SER A 114 -20.92 17.41 0.96
CA SER A 114 -22.19 17.80 1.57
C SER A 114 -23.35 17.08 0.89
N TYR A 115 -24.45 16.93 1.62
CA TYR A 115 -25.67 16.27 1.14
C TYR A 115 -26.34 17.09 0.03
N ASP A 116 -26.85 16.41 -0.99
CA ASP A 116 -27.62 17.00 -2.09
C ASP A 116 -29.10 16.65 -1.95
N ASN A 117 -29.93 17.63 -1.59
CA ASN A 117 -31.38 17.47 -1.51
C ASN A 117 -32.13 18.00 -2.74
N GLU A 118 -31.41 18.55 -3.73
CA GLU A 118 -32.00 19.22 -4.89
C GLU A 118 -32.08 18.26 -6.07
N THR A 119 -31.08 17.40 -6.24
CA THR A 119 -31.09 16.38 -7.30
C THR A 119 -32.00 15.22 -6.90
N MET A 120 -33.16 15.14 -7.53
CA MET A 120 -34.22 14.17 -7.21
C MET A 120 -34.35 13.07 -8.27
N THR A 121 -34.79 11.88 -7.84
CA THR A 121 -35.20 10.81 -8.76
C THR A 121 -36.48 11.17 -9.53
N TYR A 122 -36.77 10.40 -10.58
CA TYR A 122 -38.04 10.48 -11.30
C TYR A 122 -39.23 10.22 -10.38
N SER A 123 -40.33 10.95 -10.55
CA SER A 123 -41.57 10.73 -9.79
C SER A 123 -42.76 10.47 -10.70
N THR A 124 -43.75 9.79 -10.14
CA THR A 124 -45.07 9.56 -10.75
C THR A 124 -46.15 9.87 -9.72
N GLY A 125 -47.43 9.78 -10.11
CA GLY A 125 -48.53 9.91 -9.14
C GLY A 125 -48.52 8.84 -8.04
N ARG A 126 -47.90 7.67 -8.30
CA ARG A 126 -47.78 6.55 -7.35
C ARG A 126 -46.48 6.59 -6.55
N TYR A 127 -45.37 6.95 -7.20
CA TYR A 127 -44.03 6.95 -6.61
C TYR A 127 -43.51 8.38 -6.47
N ARG A 128 -43.34 8.83 -5.22
CA ARG A 128 -42.69 10.12 -4.94
C ARG A 128 -41.23 10.07 -5.37
N SER A 129 -40.60 11.22 -5.60
CA SER A 129 -39.15 11.26 -5.79
C SER A 129 -38.42 11.19 -4.44
N ARG A 130 -37.15 10.79 -4.49
CA ARG A 130 -36.18 10.78 -3.39
C ARG A 130 -34.93 11.57 -3.82
N PRO A 131 -34.21 12.20 -2.89
CA PRO A 131 -32.88 12.73 -3.20
C PRO A 131 -31.96 11.63 -3.72
N VAL A 132 -31.28 11.88 -4.83
CA VAL A 132 -30.31 10.93 -5.39
C VAL A 132 -29.13 10.71 -4.43
N ALA A 133 -28.88 11.65 -3.51
CA ALA A 133 -27.90 11.50 -2.43
C ALA A 133 -28.15 10.27 -1.52
N ASP A 134 -29.40 9.79 -1.41
CA ASP A 134 -29.75 8.62 -0.60
C ASP A 134 -29.17 7.29 -1.13
N ARG A 135 -28.52 7.31 -2.29
CA ARG A 135 -27.83 6.14 -2.85
C ARG A 135 -26.62 5.71 -2.03
N VAL A 136 -26.04 6.60 -1.23
CA VAL A 136 -24.89 6.30 -0.35
C VAL A 136 -25.36 6.32 1.10
N SER A 137 -25.00 5.30 1.86
CA SER A 137 -25.20 5.27 3.30
C SER A 137 -24.02 4.62 4.03
N PHE A 138 -23.93 4.88 5.34
CA PHE A 138 -22.92 4.33 6.23
C PHE A 138 -23.59 3.78 7.48
N ALA A 139 -23.16 2.60 7.90
CA ALA A 139 -23.61 1.96 9.14
C ALA A 139 -22.41 1.70 10.05
N CYS A 140 -22.48 2.18 11.28
CA CYS A 140 -21.48 1.90 12.30
C CYS A 140 -21.86 0.57 13.00
N ILE A 141 -21.22 -0.53 12.61
CA ILE A 141 -21.70 -1.85 13.02
C ILE A 141 -21.42 -2.08 14.50
N ASN A 142 -22.49 -2.40 15.23
CA ASN A 142 -22.48 -2.79 16.62
C ASN A 142 -23.54 -3.87 16.85
N TYR A 143 -23.11 -5.12 17.01
CA TYR A 143 -24.02 -6.25 17.22
C TYR A 143 -24.76 -6.23 18.57
N ALA A 144 -24.25 -5.47 19.54
CA ALA A 144 -24.93 -5.28 20.82
C ALA A 144 -26.03 -4.21 20.74
N GLN A 145 -25.91 -3.24 19.83
CA GLN A 145 -26.89 -2.16 19.67
C GLN A 145 -26.88 -1.63 18.24
N ALA A 146 -27.95 -1.90 17.49
CA ALA A 146 -28.10 -1.40 16.14
C ALA A 146 -28.11 0.15 16.11
N THR A 147 -27.28 0.73 15.25
CA THR A 147 -27.29 2.16 14.96
C THR A 147 -27.97 2.43 13.62
N PRO A 148 -28.74 3.52 13.48
CA PRO A 148 -29.29 3.92 12.18
C PRO A 148 -28.18 4.18 11.15
N GLU A 149 -28.49 3.94 9.87
CA GLU A 149 -27.64 4.34 8.77
C GLU A 149 -27.64 5.88 8.62
N THR A 150 -26.51 6.44 8.17
CA THR A 150 -26.34 7.88 7.93
C THR A 150 -25.89 8.13 6.50
N PRO A 151 -26.24 9.26 5.85
CA PRO A 151 -25.82 9.56 4.48
C PRO A 151 -24.36 10.04 4.37
N TYR A 152 -23.62 9.98 5.47
CA TYR A 152 -22.23 10.41 5.61
C TYR A 152 -21.54 9.57 6.68
N MET A 153 -20.21 9.65 6.76
CA MET A 153 -19.37 8.94 7.73
C MET A 153 -19.48 9.59 9.11
N ALA A 154 -20.63 9.42 9.77
CA ALA A 154 -20.98 10.12 11.00
C ALA A 154 -20.22 9.63 12.24
N ASN A 155 -19.88 8.34 12.26
CA ASN A 155 -19.17 7.70 13.37
C ASN A 155 -18.17 6.69 12.82
N THR A 156 -16.93 6.77 13.28
CA THR A 156 -15.84 5.85 12.92
C THR A 156 -15.40 4.98 14.09
N ASN A 157 -15.94 5.21 15.28
CA ASN A 157 -15.74 4.38 16.47
C ASN A 157 -16.73 3.22 16.45
N CYS A 158 -16.54 2.30 15.51
CA CYS A 158 -17.47 1.21 15.23
C CYS A 158 -16.93 -0.12 15.75
N PRO A 159 -17.48 -0.68 16.85
CA PRO A 159 -16.93 -1.87 17.51
C PRO A 159 -16.74 -3.07 16.57
N ASN A 160 -17.61 -3.21 15.57
CA ASN A 160 -17.58 -4.31 14.61
C ASN A 160 -17.29 -3.85 13.17
N GLY A 161 -16.73 -2.66 12.99
CA GLY A 161 -16.38 -2.10 11.69
C GLY A 161 -17.40 -1.09 11.15
N LEU A 162 -16.96 -0.31 10.17
CA LEU A 162 -17.77 0.66 9.43
C LEU A 162 -18.19 0.03 8.11
N ARG A 163 -19.49 -0.04 7.85
CA ARG A 163 -20.02 -0.51 6.57
C ARG A 163 -20.40 0.69 5.70
N ALA A 164 -19.79 0.82 4.54
CA ALA A 164 -20.21 1.75 3.49
C ALA A 164 -21.11 1.02 2.49
N GLN A 165 -22.13 1.72 2.01
CA GLN A 165 -23.18 1.17 1.16
C GLN A 165 -23.38 2.10 -0.04
N ILE A 166 -23.47 1.53 -1.24
CA ILE A 166 -23.77 2.31 -2.44
C ILE A 166 -24.72 1.59 -3.41
N GLN A 167 -25.77 2.28 -3.80
CA GLN A 167 -26.77 1.85 -4.79
C GLN A 167 -26.40 2.37 -6.18
N PHE A 168 -26.59 1.57 -7.22
CA PHE A 168 -26.35 1.97 -8.60
C PHE A 168 -27.65 2.29 -9.36
N PRO A 169 -27.57 3.15 -10.39
CA PRO A 169 -28.67 3.33 -11.35
C PRO A 169 -29.05 1.99 -12.01
N SER A 170 -30.34 1.71 -12.15
CA SER A 170 -30.83 0.46 -12.76
C SER A 170 -31.61 0.68 -14.04
N CYS A 171 -31.88 1.93 -14.42
CA CYS A 171 -32.62 2.25 -15.63
C CYS A 171 -31.64 2.70 -16.70
N TRP A 172 -31.67 2.05 -17.86
CA TRP A 172 -30.78 2.32 -18.99
C TRP A 172 -31.57 2.84 -20.20
N ASP A 173 -30.95 3.76 -20.96
CA ASP A 173 -31.54 4.34 -22.17
C ASP A 173 -31.71 3.34 -23.33
N GLY A 174 -31.09 2.16 -23.22
CA GLY A 174 -31.19 1.10 -24.21
C GLY A 174 -30.24 1.26 -25.40
N VAL A 175 -29.39 2.29 -25.40
CA VAL A 175 -28.54 2.67 -26.54
C VAL A 175 -27.08 2.83 -26.13
N ASN A 176 -26.80 3.64 -25.11
CA ASN A 176 -25.43 4.08 -24.81
C ASN A 176 -24.80 3.23 -23.71
N LEU A 177 -23.66 2.62 -23.99
CA LEU A 177 -22.94 1.79 -23.01
C LEU A 177 -22.24 2.62 -21.93
N TYR A 178 -21.90 3.88 -22.25
CA TYR A 178 -21.24 4.81 -21.35
C TYR A 178 -21.43 6.26 -21.80
N LYS A 179 -21.62 7.18 -20.85
CA LYS A 179 -21.46 8.62 -21.01
C LYS A 179 -20.78 9.23 -19.79
N ALA A 180 -19.89 10.21 -20.02
CA ALA A 180 -19.13 10.88 -18.97
C ALA A 180 -20.00 11.50 -17.87
N ASP A 181 -21.14 12.07 -18.27
CA ASP A 181 -22.11 12.70 -17.38
C ASP A 181 -23.12 11.71 -16.76
N GLN A 182 -22.95 10.40 -17.01
CA GLN A 182 -23.87 9.33 -16.59
C GLN A 182 -25.31 9.48 -17.13
N SER A 183 -25.56 10.31 -18.15
CA SER A 183 -26.90 10.54 -18.69
C SER A 183 -27.49 9.38 -19.50
N HIS A 184 -26.74 8.28 -19.66
CA HIS A 184 -27.23 7.03 -20.25
C HIS A 184 -27.95 6.14 -19.23
N VAL A 185 -27.88 6.49 -17.94
CA VAL A 185 -28.50 5.74 -16.85
C VAL A 185 -29.29 6.65 -15.91
N ALA A 186 -30.27 6.06 -15.22
CA ALA A 186 -31.05 6.72 -14.19
C ALA A 186 -31.36 5.78 -13.01
N TYR A 187 -31.52 6.36 -11.83
CA TYR A 187 -32.11 5.65 -10.69
C TYR A 187 -33.60 5.41 -10.92
N MET A 188 -34.11 4.32 -10.33
CA MET A 188 -35.56 4.16 -10.22
C MET A 188 -36.15 5.25 -9.31
N SER A 189 -37.47 5.45 -9.37
CA SER A 189 -38.15 6.51 -8.63
C SER A 189 -37.88 6.53 -7.11
N GLN A 190 -37.50 5.41 -6.50
CA GLN A 190 -37.15 5.28 -5.09
C GLN A 190 -35.69 4.85 -4.87
N ILE A 191 -34.77 5.22 -5.77
CA ILE A 191 -33.36 4.79 -5.80
C ILE A 191 -33.22 3.33 -6.22
N ASP A 192 -33.57 2.40 -5.31
CA ASP A 192 -33.43 0.95 -5.48
C ASP A 192 -34.77 0.27 -5.80
N ASN A 193 -35.87 1.02 -5.97
CA ASN A 193 -37.19 0.46 -6.24
C ASN A 193 -38.11 1.44 -7.01
N GLY A 194 -39.30 0.98 -7.38
CA GLY A 194 -40.31 1.72 -8.10
C GLY A 194 -40.19 1.55 -9.61
N VAL A 195 -40.27 2.64 -10.35
CA VAL A 195 -40.32 2.63 -11.83
C VAL A 195 -39.16 3.39 -12.45
N CYS A 196 -38.77 2.97 -13.66
CA CYS A 196 -37.84 3.70 -14.49
C CYS A 196 -38.51 4.91 -15.16
N PRO A 197 -37.77 6.01 -15.40
CA PRO A 197 -38.27 7.10 -16.21
C PRO A 197 -38.48 6.63 -17.66
N PRO A 198 -39.44 7.21 -18.41
CA PRO A 198 -39.67 6.85 -19.82
C PRO A 198 -38.44 7.00 -20.72
N THR A 199 -37.49 7.86 -20.35
CA THR A 199 -36.22 8.06 -21.06
C THR A 199 -35.22 6.92 -20.89
N HIS A 200 -35.40 6.06 -19.87
CA HIS A 200 -34.51 4.94 -19.55
C HIS A 200 -35.33 3.66 -19.37
N PRO A 201 -35.95 3.14 -20.44
CA PRO A 201 -36.97 2.10 -20.34
C PRO A 201 -36.43 0.70 -20.07
N LYS A 202 -35.10 0.49 -20.13
CA LYS A 202 -34.49 -0.83 -19.92
C LYS A 202 -34.09 -0.99 -18.47
N LEU A 203 -34.81 -1.84 -17.73
CA LEU A 203 -34.44 -2.18 -16.35
C LEU A 203 -33.31 -3.21 -16.35
N LEU A 204 -32.22 -2.89 -15.67
CA LEU A 204 -31.05 -3.73 -15.43
C LEU A 204 -31.12 -4.37 -14.03
N PRO A 205 -30.35 -5.43 -13.75
CA PRO A 205 -30.18 -5.93 -12.39
C PRO A 205 -29.73 -4.77 -11.47
N HIS A 206 -30.34 -4.67 -10.30
CA HIS A 206 -29.98 -3.61 -9.37
C HIS A 206 -28.68 -3.96 -8.66
N LEU A 207 -27.61 -3.22 -8.97
CA LEU A 207 -26.31 -3.34 -8.32
C LEU A 207 -26.31 -2.58 -7.00
N PHE A 208 -25.91 -3.28 -5.94
CA PHE A 208 -25.75 -2.72 -4.60
C PHE A 208 -24.44 -3.24 -4.01
N TYR A 209 -23.57 -2.35 -3.52
CA TYR A 209 -22.31 -2.76 -2.88
C TYR A 209 -22.36 -2.53 -1.38
N GLU A 210 -21.83 -3.49 -0.63
CA GLU A 210 -21.48 -3.35 0.79
C GLU A 210 -19.98 -3.54 1.00
N ILE A 211 -19.35 -2.56 1.64
CA ILE A 211 -17.91 -2.56 1.90
C ILE A 211 -17.68 -2.41 3.40
N TYR A 212 -16.88 -3.32 3.97
CA TYR A 212 -16.55 -3.32 5.40
C TYR A 212 -15.13 -2.82 5.62
N TYR A 213 -15.01 -1.64 6.23
CA TYR A 213 -13.74 -1.13 6.74
C TYR A 213 -13.64 -1.38 8.25
N PHE A 214 -12.43 -1.59 8.75
CA PHE A 214 -12.17 -1.88 10.16
C PHE A 214 -11.38 -0.77 10.86
N PRO A 215 -11.98 0.42 11.08
CA PRO A 215 -11.35 1.49 11.83
C PRO A 215 -11.05 1.07 13.28
N ASN A 216 -11.79 0.11 13.84
CA ASN A 216 -11.55 -0.51 15.14
C ASN A 216 -10.25 -1.33 15.24
N ARG A 217 -9.57 -1.59 14.12
CA ARG A 217 -8.25 -2.24 14.06
C ARG A 217 -7.09 -1.24 13.93
N ILE A 218 -7.39 0.06 14.00
CA ILE A 218 -6.40 1.13 13.91
C ILE A 218 -6.22 1.77 15.29
N ASP A 219 -4.96 2.03 15.68
CA ASP A 219 -4.66 2.85 16.84
C ASP A 219 -4.92 4.32 16.52
N THR A 220 -5.94 4.89 17.14
CA THR A 220 -6.36 6.29 16.96
C THR A 220 -6.00 7.19 18.14
N SER A 221 -5.09 6.74 19.01
CA SER A 221 -4.71 7.48 20.22
C SER A 221 -3.99 8.80 19.94
N ASP A 222 -3.46 8.98 18.72
CA ASP A 222 -2.77 10.21 18.29
C ASP A 222 -3.72 11.34 17.85
N GLY A 223 -5.04 11.10 17.87
CA GLY A 223 -6.05 12.11 17.55
C GLY A 223 -6.20 12.43 16.05
N GLY A 224 -5.64 11.59 15.17
CA GLY A 224 -5.85 11.66 13.73
C GLY A 224 -7.31 11.42 13.28
N ARG A 225 -7.54 11.34 11.96
CA ARG A 225 -8.88 11.23 11.36
C ARG A 225 -8.94 10.22 10.22
N PHE A 226 -10.14 9.71 9.95
CA PHE A 226 -10.40 8.86 8.80
C PHE A 226 -10.71 9.68 7.55
N VAL A 227 -10.23 9.20 6.40
CA VAL A 227 -10.30 9.88 5.12
C VAL A 227 -10.34 8.86 3.99
N PHE A 228 -11.29 8.98 3.06
CA PHE A 228 -11.31 8.14 1.86
C PHE A 228 -10.19 8.53 0.88
N SER A 229 -9.78 7.61 0.03
CA SER A 229 -8.64 7.80 -0.90
C SER A 229 -8.81 8.99 -1.86
N ASN A 230 -10.05 9.41 -2.14
CA ASN A 230 -10.38 10.66 -2.86
C ASN A 230 -10.29 11.93 -1.99
N GLY A 231 -9.66 11.85 -0.83
CA GLY A 231 -9.48 12.96 0.11
C GLY A 231 -10.74 13.35 0.89
N ASP A 232 -11.79 12.53 0.88
CA ASP A 232 -13.05 12.86 1.56
C ASP A 232 -13.04 12.44 3.04
N THR A 233 -13.14 13.42 3.94
CA THR A 233 -13.29 13.15 5.39
C THR A 233 -14.75 13.10 5.84
N THR A 234 -15.71 13.30 4.93
CA THR A 234 -17.14 13.42 5.24
C THR A 234 -17.92 12.16 4.91
N GLY A 235 -17.53 11.42 3.88
CA GLY A 235 -18.26 10.27 3.33
C GLY A 235 -19.22 10.63 2.19
N TYR A 236 -19.55 11.91 1.98
CA TYR A 236 -20.44 12.34 0.88
C TYR A 236 -19.82 12.14 -0.51
N GLY A 237 -18.49 12.05 -0.59
CA GLY A 237 -17.73 11.77 -1.79
C GLY A 237 -17.55 10.28 -2.07
N PHE A 238 -18.19 9.40 -1.29
CA PHE A 238 -18.15 7.97 -1.57
C PHE A 238 -18.81 7.69 -2.93
N HIS A 239 -18.15 6.84 -3.71
CA HIS A 239 -18.60 6.47 -5.04
C HIS A 239 -18.18 5.04 -5.33
N GLY A 240 -18.78 4.49 -6.36
CA GLY A 240 -18.46 3.17 -6.83
C GLY A 240 -18.64 3.08 -8.31
N ASP A 241 -17.79 2.27 -8.92
CA ASP A 241 -17.76 2.14 -10.36
C ASP A 241 -18.01 0.68 -10.77
N PHE A 242 -18.52 0.50 -11.97
CA PHE A 242 -18.78 -0.80 -12.58
C PHE A 242 -18.40 -0.77 -14.05
N LEU A 243 -17.59 -1.73 -14.48
CA LEU A 243 -17.33 -2.05 -15.88
C LEU A 243 -17.70 -3.52 -16.10
N ASN A 244 -18.78 -3.75 -16.84
CA ASN A 244 -19.31 -5.08 -17.11
C ASN A 244 -18.30 -5.92 -17.91
N ALA A 245 -18.07 -7.14 -17.46
CA ALA A 245 -17.40 -8.19 -18.21
C ALA A 245 -17.89 -9.59 -17.77
N TRP A 246 -19.20 -9.71 -17.55
CA TRP A 246 -19.86 -11.00 -17.40
C TRP A 246 -19.81 -11.84 -18.66
N ASP A 247 -19.68 -13.16 -18.47
CA ASP A 247 -20.15 -14.13 -19.47
C ASP A 247 -21.64 -13.88 -19.72
N THR A 248 -21.96 -13.41 -20.92
CA THR A 248 -23.29 -12.90 -21.26
C THR A 248 -24.35 -13.98 -21.15
N GLN A 249 -24.01 -15.23 -21.48
CA GLN A 249 -24.97 -16.33 -21.41
C GLN A 249 -25.27 -16.69 -19.96
N VAL A 250 -24.24 -16.80 -19.13
CA VAL A 250 -24.39 -17.12 -17.70
C VAL A 250 -25.23 -16.05 -16.99
N LEU A 251 -24.97 -14.75 -17.23
CA LEU A 251 -25.77 -13.69 -16.64
C LEU A 251 -27.23 -13.72 -17.12
N THR A 252 -27.45 -13.97 -18.41
CA THR A 252 -28.81 -14.10 -18.97
C THR A 252 -29.57 -15.25 -18.31
N ASP A 253 -28.94 -16.41 -18.18
CA ASP A 253 -29.54 -17.60 -17.57
C ASP A 253 -29.81 -17.38 -16.08
N ALA A 254 -28.89 -16.73 -15.35
CA ALA A 254 -29.06 -16.38 -13.94
C ALA A 254 -30.21 -15.39 -13.72
N ILE A 255 -30.37 -14.39 -14.60
CA ILE A 255 -31.51 -13.48 -14.56
C ILE A 255 -32.81 -14.26 -14.77
N ALA A 256 -32.88 -15.12 -15.79
CA ALA A 256 -34.08 -15.89 -16.08
C ALA A 256 -34.46 -16.87 -14.95
N ALA A 257 -33.48 -17.51 -14.33
CA ALA A 257 -33.70 -18.59 -13.37
C ALA A 257 -33.78 -18.13 -11.89
N CYS A 258 -33.18 -16.99 -11.54
CA CYS A 258 -32.87 -16.69 -10.13
C CYS A 258 -33.35 -15.31 -9.65
N ILE A 259 -33.26 -14.26 -10.47
CA ILE A 259 -33.42 -12.85 -10.03
C ILE A 259 -34.73 -12.55 -9.31
N ASN A 260 -35.80 -13.28 -9.66
CA ASN A 260 -37.14 -13.09 -9.15
C ASN A 260 -37.57 -14.14 -8.13
N ASP A 261 -36.89 -15.27 -8.06
CA ASP A 261 -37.39 -16.48 -7.40
C ASP A 261 -36.51 -16.98 -6.25
N VAL A 262 -35.28 -16.47 -6.12
CA VAL A 262 -34.37 -16.76 -5.01
C VAL A 262 -34.32 -15.56 -4.06
N GLU A 263 -34.64 -15.73 -2.77
CA GLU A 263 -34.62 -14.64 -1.78
C GLU A 263 -33.48 -14.77 -0.75
N SER A 264 -32.86 -15.95 -0.63
CA SER A 264 -31.87 -16.27 0.41
C SER A 264 -30.50 -15.65 0.17
N GLY A 265 -30.20 -15.27 -1.09
CA GLY A 265 -28.87 -14.89 -1.54
C GLY A 265 -27.90 -16.07 -1.70
N ASN A 266 -28.32 -17.30 -1.38
CA ASN A 266 -27.47 -18.49 -1.46
C ASN A 266 -27.20 -18.86 -2.92
N ILE A 267 -25.94 -18.79 -3.34
CA ILE A 267 -25.51 -19.10 -4.72
C ILE A 267 -25.91 -20.53 -5.13
N SER A 268 -25.94 -21.48 -4.19
CA SER A 268 -26.34 -22.87 -4.46
C SER A 268 -27.79 -23.01 -4.97
N GLU A 269 -28.65 -22.03 -4.71
CA GLU A 269 -30.04 -22.00 -5.17
C GLU A 269 -30.18 -21.44 -6.60
N CYS A 270 -29.09 -20.94 -7.19
CA CYS A 270 -29.04 -20.44 -8.56
C CYS A 270 -28.12 -21.31 -9.43
N PRO A 271 -28.65 -22.34 -10.14
CA PRO A 271 -27.84 -23.30 -10.89
C PRO A 271 -26.84 -22.68 -11.89
N PRO A 272 -27.19 -21.63 -12.66
CA PRO A 272 -26.23 -20.98 -13.56
C PRO A 272 -25.01 -20.39 -12.84
N LEU A 273 -25.19 -19.88 -11.62
CA LEU A 273 -24.11 -19.28 -10.83
C LEU A 273 -23.34 -20.32 -10.02
N ALA A 274 -24.04 -21.27 -9.40
CA ALA A 274 -23.43 -22.38 -8.67
C ALA A 274 -22.43 -23.17 -9.54
N ALA A 275 -22.72 -23.33 -10.83
CA ALA A 275 -21.83 -24.01 -11.78
C ALA A 275 -20.47 -23.30 -11.98
N SER A 276 -20.37 -22.03 -11.60
CA SER A 276 -19.16 -21.21 -11.71
C SER A 276 -18.63 -20.72 -10.36
N GLN A 277 -19.22 -21.15 -9.25
CA GLN A 277 -18.78 -20.77 -7.93
C GLN A 277 -17.42 -21.38 -7.63
N ASP A 278 -16.52 -20.57 -7.08
CA ASP A 278 -15.23 -21.00 -6.55
C ASP A 278 -15.09 -20.49 -5.12
N ASP A 279 -15.10 -21.39 -4.15
CA ASP A 279 -14.97 -21.05 -2.72
C ASP A 279 -13.57 -20.54 -2.34
N TYR A 280 -12.59 -20.72 -3.24
CA TYR A 280 -11.21 -20.27 -3.08
C TYR A 280 -10.91 -18.96 -3.83
N PHE A 281 -11.93 -18.25 -4.33
CA PHE A 281 -11.79 -16.97 -5.03
C PHE A 281 -10.89 -15.93 -4.34
N GLY A 282 -10.83 -15.96 -3.00
CA GLY A 282 -10.00 -15.06 -2.21
C GLY A 282 -8.50 -15.32 -2.36
N THR A 283 -8.12 -16.51 -2.82
CA THR A 283 -6.73 -16.97 -2.95
C THR A 283 -6.40 -17.51 -4.34
N ASN A 284 -7.35 -17.85 -5.20
CA ASN A 284 -7.13 -18.53 -6.48
C ASN A 284 -6.67 -17.61 -7.64
N CYS A 285 -6.58 -16.30 -7.40
CA CYS A 285 -6.20 -15.31 -8.40
C CYS A 285 -5.10 -14.43 -7.80
N PRO A 286 -3.85 -14.41 -8.27
CA PRO A 286 -2.79 -13.55 -7.70
C PRO A 286 -2.97 -12.04 -7.96
N GLU A 287 -2.43 -11.20 -7.06
CA GLU A 287 -2.42 -9.73 -7.19
C GLU A 287 -1.48 -9.33 -8.34
N GLN A 288 -1.83 -8.27 -9.06
CA GLN A 288 -0.92 -7.69 -10.05
C GLN A 288 0.11 -6.80 -9.36
N ALA A 289 1.29 -6.64 -9.99
CA ALA A 289 2.21 -5.59 -9.58
C ALA A 289 1.54 -4.21 -9.73
N PRO A 290 1.88 -3.21 -8.90
CA PRO A 290 1.32 -1.87 -9.02
C PRO A 290 1.50 -1.32 -10.44
N LEU A 291 0.43 -0.80 -11.03
CA LEU A 291 0.46 -0.24 -12.39
C LEU A 291 1.13 1.13 -12.41
N VAL A 292 0.87 1.91 -11.36
CA VAL A 292 1.38 3.27 -11.16
C VAL A 292 2.60 3.17 -10.25
N ASN A 293 3.70 3.84 -10.62
CA ASN A 293 4.89 3.93 -9.78
C ASN A 293 4.66 4.93 -8.63
N GLU A 294 3.84 4.53 -7.68
CA GLU A 294 3.56 5.25 -6.45
C GLU A 294 3.48 4.27 -5.27
N GLN A 295 3.81 4.75 -4.07
CA GLN A 295 3.66 3.94 -2.87
C GLN A 295 2.17 3.88 -2.48
N VAL A 296 1.60 2.67 -2.47
CA VAL A 296 0.19 2.43 -2.11
C VAL A 296 0.02 1.49 -0.90
N LYS A 297 1.14 1.09 -0.28
CA LYS A 297 1.16 0.20 0.89
C LYS A 297 2.13 0.74 1.96
N GLY A 298 1.85 0.40 3.22
CA GLY A 298 2.63 0.87 4.37
C GLY A 298 2.20 2.28 4.84
N VAL A 299 3.10 2.97 5.53
CA VAL A 299 2.91 4.35 5.96
C VAL A 299 3.19 5.28 4.79
N LEU A 300 2.23 6.12 4.43
CA LEU A 300 2.30 7.05 3.30
C LEU A 300 2.44 8.48 3.80
N SER A 301 3.25 9.30 3.12
CA SER A 301 3.37 10.74 3.43
C SER A 301 2.23 11.58 2.84
N LYS A 302 1.48 11.02 1.89
CA LYS A 302 0.32 11.63 1.21
C LYS A 302 -0.61 10.53 0.73
N LEU A 303 -1.88 10.86 0.49
CA LEU A 303 -2.78 9.95 -0.23
C LEU A 303 -2.22 9.70 -1.64
N PRO A 304 -2.32 8.47 -2.16
CA PRO A 304 -1.94 8.22 -3.55
C PRO A 304 -2.87 8.95 -4.53
N GLY A 305 -2.44 9.05 -5.79
CA GLY A 305 -3.21 9.73 -6.84
C GLY A 305 -3.30 11.25 -6.72
N CYS A 306 -2.39 11.90 -5.95
CA CYS A 306 -2.42 13.35 -5.72
C CYS A 306 -3.72 13.86 -5.05
N ASN A 307 -4.45 13.01 -4.32
CA ASN A 307 -5.71 13.39 -3.71
C ASN A 307 -5.48 14.29 -2.48
N GLU A 308 -6.03 15.52 -2.50
CA GLU A 308 -5.98 16.43 -1.37
C GLU A 308 -7.11 16.17 -0.37
N VAL A 309 -6.77 16.19 0.92
CA VAL A 309 -7.76 16.02 1.98
C VAL A 309 -8.64 17.27 2.10
N THR A 310 -9.94 17.10 1.91
CA THR A 310 -10.94 18.18 1.95
C THR A 310 -12.16 17.76 2.77
N SER A 311 -12.63 18.66 3.63
CA SER A 311 -13.74 18.38 4.56
C SER A 311 -15.07 19.07 4.18
N GLY A 312 -15.09 19.83 3.09
CA GLY A 312 -16.30 20.53 2.63
C GLY A 312 -16.67 21.80 3.40
N PRO A 313 -17.91 22.29 3.25
CA PRO A 313 -19.04 21.69 2.50
C PRO A 313 -18.94 21.88 0.97
N ALA A 314 -18.03 22.75 0.52
CA ALA A 314 -17.77 22.95 -0.90
C ALA A 314 -17.30 21.65 -1.55
N ARG A 315 -17.63 21.48 -2.83
CA ARG A 315 -17.11 20.36 -3.61
C ARG A 315 -15.57 20.42 -3.61
N ALA A 316 -14.93 19.27 -3.52
CA ALA A 316 -13.49 19.16 -3.67
C ALA A 316 -13.08 19.67 -5.06
N PRO A 317 -11.98 20.45 -5.16
CA PRO A 317 -11.44 20.83 -6.46
C PRO A 317 -11.07 19.56 -7.23
N GLN A 318 -11.28 19.56 -8.55
CA GLN A 318 -10.72 18.50 -9.38
C GLN A 318 -9.19 18.62 -9.35
N GLY A 319 -8.54 17.76 -8.58
CA GLY A 319 -7.10 17.75 -8.43
C GLY A 319 -6.45 17.35 -9.75
N VAL A 320 -5.81 18.30 -10.43
CA VAL A 320 -4.88 17.98 -11.51
C VAL A 320 -3.56 17.63 -10.84
N CYS A 321 -3.19 16.35 -10.86
CA CYS A 321 -1.89 15.91 -10.36
C CYS A 321 -0.80 16.65 -11.16
N PRO A 322 0.01 17.54 -10.53
CA PRO A 322 0.96 18.40 -11.25
C PRO A 322 2.04 17.59 -11.98
N THR A 323 2.26 16.36 -11.53
CA THR A 323 3.17 15.39 -12.13
C THR A 323 2.53 14.01 -11.99
N GLN A 324 2.00 13.47 -13.09
CA GLN A 324 1.45 12.11 -13.10
C GLN A 324 2.58 11.12 -12.77
N PRO A 325 2.38 10.17 -11.84
CA PRO A 325 3.40 9.16 -11.58
C PRO A 325 3.61 8.34 -12.86
N ASN A 326 4.87 8.00 -13.15
CA ASN A 326 5.17 7.14 -14.29
C ASN A 326 4.44 5.80 -14.12
N LEU A 327 3.88 5.26 -15.21
CA LEU A 327 3.45 3.88 -15.20
C LEU A 327 4.68 2.98 -15.03
N ASN A 328 4.57 1.96 -14.18
CA ASN A 328 5.58 0.91 -14.15
C ASN A 328 5.61 0.25 -15.54
N PRO A 329 6.79 -0.15 -16.05
CA PRO A 329 6.87 -0.88 -17.31
C PRO A 329 6.09 -2.18 -17.17
N VAL A 330 4.85 -2.19 -17.66
CA VAL A 330 4.10 -3.41 -17.80
C VAL A 330 4.64 -4.06 -19.07
N THR A 331 5.37 -5.16 -18.96
CA THR A 331 5.96 -5.90 -20.10
C THR A 331 4.91 -6.55 -21.01
N ASN A 332 3.65 -6.12 -20.95
CA ASN A 332 2.48 -6.85 -21.42
C ASN A 332 1.88 -6.16 -22.65
N THR A 333 2.29 -6.60 -23.84
CA THR A 333 1.74 -6.14 -25.13
C THR A 333 0.99 -7.24 -25.88
N ASP A 334 0.84 -8.44 -25.31
CA ASP A 334 0.39 -9.64 -26.02
C ASP A 334 -0.90 -10.28 -25.49
N GLY A 335 -1.55 -9.71 -24.47
CA GLY A 335 -2.82 -10.24 -23.96
C GLY A 335 -2.67 -11.62 -23.29
N GLN A 336 -1.45 -11.99 -22.88
CA GLN A 336 -1.17 -13.15 -22.02
C GLN A 336 -0.87 -12.64 -20.62
N THR A 337 -1.88 -12.61 -19.78
CA THR A 337 -1.92 -11.85 -18.53
C THR A 337 -1.38 -12.60 -17.32
N ARG A 338 -0.04 -12.71 -17.33
CA ARG A 338 0.88 -13.19 -16.27
C ARG A 338 1.36 -14.63 -16.52
N PRO A 339 2.68 -14.88 -16.40
CA PRO A 339 3.23 -16.21 -16.62
C PRO A 339 2.72 -17.17 -15.54
N VAL A 340 1.69 -17.95 -15.89
CA VAL A 340 1.42 -19.24 -15.27
C VAL A 340 2.76 -19.95 -15.11
N PRO A 341 3.16 -20.39 -13.90
CA PRO A 341 4.48 -20.93 -13.70
C PRO A 341 4.63 -22.17 -14.59
N VAL A 342 5.58 -22.11 -15.51
CA VAL A 342 5.84 -23.18 -16.47
C VAL A 342 6.91 -24.08 -15.89
N ALA A 343 6.58 -25.37 -15.77
CA ALA A 343 7.49 -26.36 -15.25
C ALA A 343 8.79 -26.36 -16.07
N GLY A 344 9.93 -26.24 -15.38
CA GLY A 344 11.25 -26.20 -15.99
C GLY A 344 11.75 -24.83 -16.45
N THR A 345 10.91 -23.80 -16.55
CA THR A 345 11.36 -22.46 -16.95
C THR A 345 11.16 -21.41 -15.86
N THR A 346 10.11 -21.53 -15.05
CA THR A 346 9.86 -20.57 -13.97
C THR A 346 10.83 -20.80 -12.82
N THR A 347 11.45 -19.72 -12.34
CA THR A 347 12.41 -19.74 -11.24
C THR A 347 12.01 -18.76 -10.13
N ALA A 348 12.36 -19.09 -8.89
CA ALA A 348 12.20 -18.21 -7.73
C ALA A 348 13.51 -18.16 -6.94
N THR A 349 13.83 -16.98 -6.40
CA THR A 349 14.96 -16.81 -5.48
C THR A 349 14.50 -17.11 -4.06
N ILE A 350 15.06 -18.15 -3.45
CA ILE A 350 14.77 -18.48 -2.05
C ILE A 350 15.58 -17.57 -1.11
N SER A 351 15.13 -17.37 0.13
CA SER A 351 15.69 -16.35 1.03
C SER A 351 17.17 -16.58 1.39
N SER A 352 17.70 -17.79 1.12
CA SER A 352 19.11 -18.15 1.22
C SER A 352 19.95 -17.75 -0.01
N GLY A 353 19.34 -17.12 -1.02
CA GLY A 353 19.97 -16.75 -2.30
C GLY A 353 20.06 -17.90 -3.32
N SER A 354 19.60 -19.11 -2.99
CA SER A 354 19.58 -20.20 -3.98
C SER A 354 18.45 -19.98 -5.00
N VAL A 355 18.60 -20.58 -6.18
CA VAL A 355 17.54 -20.55 -7.20
C VAL A 355 16.75 -21.85 -7.14
N ALA A 356 15.45 -21.72 -6.99
CA ALA A 356 14.50 -22.81 -7.10
C ALA A 356 13.83 -22.78 -8.47
N GLN A 357 13.73 -23.93 -9.12
CA GLN A 357 13.04 -24.10 -10.39
C GLN A 357 11.69 -24.77 -10.15
N TYR A 358 10.64 -24.22 -10.74
CA TYR A 358 9.30 -24.78 -10.66
C TYR A 358 9.24 -26.13 -11.38
N LYS A 359 8.66 -27.14 -10.72
CA LYS A 359 8.49 -28.49 -11.28
C LYS A 359 7.06 -28.81 -11.69
N GLY A 360 6.10 -27.97 -11.33
CA GLY A 360 4.69 -28.15 -11.65
C GLY A 360 3.81 -28.32 -10.42
N CYS A 361 2.52 -28.52 -10.69
CA CYS A 361 1.51 -28.90 -9.71
C CYS A 361 1.53 -30.41 -9.50
N TYR A 362 1.41 -30.88 -8.26
CA TYR A 362 1.42 -32.31 -7.91
C TYR A 362 0.29 -32.66 -6.96
N VAL A 363 -0.24 -33.87 -7.07
CA VAL A 363 -1.27 -34.40 -6.16
C VAL A 363 -0.67 -34.61 -4.77
N ASP A 364 -1.32 -34.11 -3.72
CA ASP A 364 -0.91 -34.29 -2.33
C ASP A 364 -2.08 -34.76 -1.46
N ASN A 365 -2.24 -36.07 -1.29
CA ASN A 365 -3.32 -36.65 -0.51
C ASN A 365 -2.79 -37.25 0.80
N SER A 366 -3.63 -37.32 1.83
CA SER A 366 -3.29 -37.90 3.15
C SER A 366 -2.82 -39.37 3.09
N GLY A 367 -3.20 -40.13 2.05
CA GLY A 367 -2.77 -41.50 1.81
C GLY A 367 -1.49 -41.66 0.95
N GLY A 368 -0.87 -40.56 0.52
CA GLY A 368 0.30 -40.57 -0.37
C GLY A 368 0.86 -39.18 -0.63
N ARG A 369 1.36 -38.53 0.44
CA ARG A 369 1.96 -37.18 0.38
C ARG A 369 3.09 -37.12 -0.66
N ALA A 370 3.11 -36.09 -1.50
CA ALA A 370 4.15 -35.85 -2.48
C ALA A 370 5.50 -35.50 -1.82
N LEU A 371 5.43 -34.85 -0.65
CA LEU A 371 6.58 -34.42 0.15
C LEU A 371 6.26 -34.63 1.65
N SER A 372 6.82 -35.69 2.25
CA SER A 372 6.44 -36.13 3.60
C SER A 372 7.51 -35.92 4.67
N ALA A 373 8.61 -35.24 4.36
CA ALA A 373 9.80 -35.27 5.21
C ALA A 373 9.79 -34.21 6.33
N ALA A 374 9.37 -32.99 6.02
CA ALA A 374 9.16 -31.93 7.01
C ALA A 374 8.05 -30.98 6.53
N SER A 375 7.35 -30.34 7.46
CA SER A 375 6.33 -29.34 7.13
C SER A 375 6.08 -28.33 8.24
N TYR A 376 5.50 -27.18 7.88
CA TYR A 376 4.95 -26.18 8.79
C TYR A 376 3.94 -25.27 8.06
N ALA A 377 3.23 -24.44 8.80
CA ALA A 377 2.32 -23.43 8.24
C ALA A 377 2.64 -22.03 8.75
N ASN A 378 2.40 -21.01 7.91
CA ASN A 378 2.67 -19.61 8.20
C ASN A 378 1.68 -18.70 7.43
N ASP A 379 1.07 -17.73 8.10
CA ASP A 379 0.13 -16.80 7.46
C ASP A 379 0.82 -15.75 6.59
N SER A 380 2.16 -15.67 6.68
CA SER A 380 3.04 -14.92 5.78
C SER A 380 3.76 -15.80 4.77
N MET A 381 3.25 -17.00 4.44
CA MET A 381 3.92 -17.93 3.52
C MET A 381 4.23 -17.31 2.15
N SER A 382 5.37 -17.70 1.58
CA SER A 382 5.80 -17.44 0.19
C SER A 382 6.62 -18.61 -0.33
N THR A 383 6.85 -18.68 -1.65
CA THR A 383 7.74 -19.70 -2.24
C THR A 383 9.15 -19.59 -1.66
N SER A 384 9.62 -18.36 -1.44
CA SER A 384 10.92 -18.05 -0.86
C SER A 384 11.05 -18.53 0.59
N ILE A 385 10.02 -18.29 1.41
CA ILE A 385 9.95 -18.70 2.82
C ILE A 385 9.93 -20.22 2.94
N CYS A 386 9.11 -20.91 2.13
CA CYS A 386 9.04 -22.37 2.16
C CYS A 386 10.35 -23.02 1.68
N GLY A 387 10.93 -22.53 0.58
CA GLY A 387 12.20 -23.05 0.07
C GLY A 387 13.35 -22.87 1.05
N ALA A 388 13.42 -21.72 1.73
CA ALA A 388 14.42 -21.47 2.77
C ALA A 388 14.28 -22.45 3.96
N TYR A 389 13.06 -22.69 4.42
CA TYR A 389 12.79 -23.68 5.47
C TYR A 389 13.24 -25.08 5.06
N CYS A 390 12.81 -25.57 3.89
CA CYS A 390 13.16 -26.91 3.44
C CYS A 390 14.66 -27.10 3.23
N GLN A 391 15.33 -26.07 2.69
CA GLN A 391 16.78 -26.09 2.57
C GLN A 391 17.48 -26.14 3.93
N SER A 392 16.98 -25.39 4.94
CA SER A 392 17.52 -25.44 6.31
C SER A 392 17.39 -26.82 6.97
N LYS A 393 16.45 -27.64 6.49
CA LYS A 393 16.22 -29.03 6.92
C LYS A 393 16.98 -30.05 6.07
N GLY A 394 17.77 -29.61 5.10
CA GLY A 394 18.56 -30.48 4.22
C GLY A 394 17.79 -31.07 3.03
N PHE A 395 16.62 -30.53 2.71
CA PHE A 395 15.79 -30.98 1.59
C PHE A 395 15.96 -30.07 0.37
N SER A 396 16.09 -30.69 -0.81
CA SER A 396 16.25 -29.99 -2.10
C SER A 396 14.95 -29.80 -2.86
N VAL A 397 13.87 -30.46 -2.43
CA VAL A 397 12.53 -30.34 -3.01
C VAL A 397 11.61 -29.76 -1.95
N PHE A 398 10.85 -28.75 -2.33
CA PHE A 398 9.83 -28.15 -1.48
C PHE A 398 8.56 -27.91 -2.27
N GLY A 399 7.45 -27.83 -1.56
CA GLY A 399 6.16 -27.55 -2.15
C GLY A 399 5.30 -26.77 -1.18
N THR A 400 4.47 -25.90 -1.74
CA THR A 400 3.51 -25.11 -0.99
C THR A 400 2.10 -25.60 -1.25
N GLU A 401 1.30 -25.73 -0.20
CA GLU A 401 -0.10 -26.17 -0.23
C GLU A 401 -0.99 -25.13 0.45
N TYR A 402 -2.24 -25.07 0.00
CA TYR A 402 -3.31 -24.31 0.65
C TYR A 402 -2.97 -22.83 0.94
N GLY A 403 -2.06 -22.24 0.16
CA GLY A 403 -1.59 -20.85 0.30
C GLY A 403 -0.69 -20.56 1.51
N ARG A 404 -0.67 -21.42 2.54
CA ARG A 404 -0.02 -21.14 3.83
C ARG A 404 0.87 -22.27 4.36
N GLU A 405 0.84 -23.43 3.71
CA GLU A 405 1.51 -24.64 4.18
C GLU A 405 2.75 -24.91 3.33
N CYS A 406 3.79 -25.42 3.97
CA CYS A 406 5.06 -25.74 3.35
C CYS A 406 5.43 -27.18 3.66
N PHE A 407 5.87 -27.91 2.63
CA PHE A 407 6.25 -29.31 2.68
C PHE A 407 7.60 -29.53 2.03
N CYS A 408 8.39 -30.45 2.58
CA CYS A 408 9.76 -30.72 2.17
C CYS A 408 9.96 -32.20 1.84
N GLY A 409 10.87 -32.47 0.91
CA GLY A 409 11.29 -33.82 0.58
C GLY A 409 12.58 -33.85 -0.24
N SER A 410 13.10 -35.06 -0.45
CA SER A 410 14.27 -35.28 -1.31
C SER A 410 13.89 -35.69 -2.73
N ALA A 411 12.65 -36.09 -2.95
CA ALA A 411 12.09 -36.52 -4.22
C ALA A 411 10.58 -36.29 -4.22
N ILE A 412 10.00 -36.26 -5.42
CA ILE A 412 8.55 -36.15 -5.62
C ILE A 412 8.00 -37.57 -5.76
N SER A 413 7.08 -37.96 -4.88
CA SER A 413 6.54 -39.34 -4.81
C SER A 413 5.14 -39.50 -5.42
N SER A 414 4.56 -38.44 -5.98
CA SER A 414 3.19 -38.43 -6.52
C SER A 414 3.14 -37.99 -7.99
N ALA A 415 1.99 -38.20 -8.62
CA ALA A 415 1.75 -37.80 -10.00
C ALA A 415 1.61 -36.28 -10.13
N SER A 416 2.06 -35.74 -11.27
CA SER A 416 1.80 -34.36 -11.65
C SER A 416 0.31 -34.14 -11.91
N ALA A 417 -0.13 -32.91 -11.70
CA ALA A 417 -1.47 -32.43 -11.96
C ALA A 417 -1.43 -31.21 -12.90
N PRO A 418 -2.53 -30.89 -13.59
CA PRO A 418 -2.69 -29.63 -14.31
C PRO A 418 -2.41 -28.41 -13.41
N GLN A 419 -1.75 -27.38 -13.94
CA GLN A 419 -1.46 -26.15 -13.20
C GLN A 419 -2.73 -25.44 -12.70
N SER A 420 -3.86 -25.62 -13.40
CA SER A 420 -5.17 -25.12 -12.98
C SER A 420 -5.65 -25.70 -11.64
N GLU A 421 -5.06 -26.80 -11.17
CA GLU A 421 -5.36 -27.41 -9.87
C GLU A 421 -4.48 -26.86 -8.74
N CYS A 422 -3.47 -26.02 -9.04
CA CYS A 422 -2.70 -25.25 -8.06
C CYS A 422 -2.97 -23.74 -8.16
N PRO A 423 -4.23 -23.27 -8.02
CA PRO A 423 -4.56 -21.88 -8.29
C PRO A 423 -4.29 -20.95 -7.10
N MET A 424 -4.12 -21.49 -5.88
CA MET A 424 -4.01 -20.67 -4.68
C MET A 424 -2.72 -19.86 -4.63
N VAL A 425 -2.81 -18.65 -4.10
CA VAL A 425 -1.71 -17.73 -3.90
C VAL A 425 -1.11 -17.88 -2.53
N CYS A 426 0.13 -17.46 -2.39
CA CYS A 426 0.80 -17.45 -1.10
C CYS A 426 0.19 -16.37 -0.20
N ALA A 427 -0.06 -16.72 1.07
CA ALA A 427 -0.71 -15.84 2.04
C ALA A 427 0.09 -14.54 2.31
N GLY A 428 1.43 -14.64 2.31
CA GLY A 428 2.36 -13.52 2.49
C GLY A 428 2.96 -12.96 1.20
N ALA A 429 2.76 -13.61 0.05
CA ALA A 429 3.25 -13.16 -1.25
C ALA A 429 2.18 -13.36 -2.33
N ARG A 430 1.21 -12.45 -2.37
CA ARG A 430 -0.01 -12.59 -3.20
C ARG A 430 0.24 -12.54 -4.71
N THR A 431 1.47 -12.31 -5.15
CA THR A 431 1.89 -12.38 -6.56
C THR A 431 2.39 -13.78 -6.96
N GLU A 432 2.49 -14.72 -6.02
CA GLU A 432 3.05 -16.07 -6.21
C GLU A 432 1.99 -17.16 -6.00
N TYR A 433 2.13 -18.31 -6.66
CA TYR A 433 1.27 -19.49 -6.46
C TYR A 433 1.81 -20.41 -5.34
N CYS A 434 0.94 -20.79 -4.42
CA CYS A 434 1.20 -21.69 -3.29
C CYS A 434 0.22 -22.87 -3.21
N GLY A 435 0.05 -23.59 -4.32
CA GLY A 435 -0.65 -24.87 -4.38
C GLY A 435 -2.17 -24.75 -4.52
N GLY A 436 -2.88 -25.70 -3.94
CA GLY A 436 -4.33 -25.81 -3.92
C GLY A 436 -4.77 -26.88 -2.91
N PRO A 437 -6.07 -27.16 -2.77
CA PRO A 437 -6.55 -28.22 -1.89
C PRO A 437 -6.03 -29.59 -2.36
N ASN A 438 -5.25 -30.28 -1.53
CA ASN A 438 -4.59 -31.55 -1.90
C ASN A 438 -3.67 -31.41 -3.12
N ARG A 439 -3.07 -30.23 -3.33
CA ARG A 439 -2.27 -29.89 -4.51
C ARG A 439 -1.05 -29.05 -4.13
N LEU A 440 0.14 -29.56 -4.41
CA LEU A 440 1.40 -28.88 -4.13
C LEU A 440 1.94 -28.15 -5.36
N SER A 441 2.26 -26.86 -5.21
CA SER A 441 3.14 -26.16 -6.13
C SER A 441 4.59 -26.55 -5.80
N VAL A 442 5.18 -27.46 -6.57
CA VAL A 442 6.49 -28.06 -6.25
C VAL A 442 7.64 -27.37 -6.95
N TRP A 443 8.74 -27.22 -6.22
CA TRP A 443 9.97 -26.58 -6.64
C TRP A 443 11.16 -27.46 -6.29
N THR A 444 12.21 -27.40 -7.10
CA THR A 444 13.50 -28.02 -6.79
C THR A 444 14.58 -26.95 -6.76
N ILE A 445 15.42 -26.99 -5.73
CA ILE A 445 16.58 -26.12 -5.62
C ILE A 445 17.64 -26.60 -6.61
N THR A 446 17.89 -25.84 -7.68
CA THR A 446 18.74 -26.24 -8.82
C THR A 446 20.19 -25.76 -8.70
N SER A 447 20.47 -24.82 -7.78
CA SER A 447 21.82 -24.36 -7.50
C SER A 447 22.09 -24.37 -6.00
N THR A 448 22.97 -25.27 -5.58
CA THR A 448 23.76 -25.11 -4.36
C THR A 448 25.09 -24.51 -4.80
N PRO A 449 25.59 -23.42 -4.19
CA PRO A 449 26.90 -22.89 -4.55
C PRO A 449 27.97 -23.97 -4.30
N SER A 450 28.43 -24.62 -5.38
CA SER A 450 29.45 -25.67 -5.32
C SER A 450 30.83 -25.02 -5.32
N SER A 451 31.57 -25.31 -4.27
CA SER A 451 32.97 -24.98 -4.04
C SER A 451 33.88 -25.64 -5.09
N THR A 452 34.50 -24.86 -5.96
CA THR A 452 35.74 -25.29 -6.65
C THR A 452 36.66 -24.10 -6.88
N SER A 453 37.90 -24.29 -6.45
CA SER A 453 38.95 -23.30 -6.24
C SER A 453 39.65 -22.89 -7.54
N SER A 454 39.73 -21.59 -7.84
CA SER A 454 40.87 -20.91 -8.50
C SER A 454 40.69 -19.39 -8.43
N ALA A 455 41.78 -18.68 -8.11
CA ALA A 455 41.79 -17.30 -7.66
C ALA A 455 41.50 -16.26 -8.75
N VAL A 456 40.69 -15.24 -8.43
CA VAL A 456 41.04 -13.79 -8.34
C VAL A 456 39.75 -12.95 -8.18
N SER A 457 39.82 -11.98 -7.25
CA SER A 457 38.97 -10.79 -6.99
C SER A 457 37.56 -10.96 -6.36
N SER A 458 37.54 -10.82 -5.02
CA SER A 458 36.43 -10.42 -4.10
C SER A 458 36.00 -8.95 -4.26
N PRO A 459 34.92 -8.41 -3.59
CA PRO A 459 34.22 -8.86 -2.35
C PRO A 459 32.66 -8.87 -2.48
N SER A 460 31.77 -9.25 -1.54
CA SER A 460 31.73 -9.79 -0.17
C SER A 460 30.24 -10.13 0.09
N SER A 461 29.90 -11.37 0.47
CA SER A 461 28.52 -11.81 0.78
C SER A 461 28.27 -11.88 2.28
N THR A 462 27.17 -11.28 2.72
CA THR A 462 26.74 -11.10 4.12
C THR A 462 26.17 -12.40 4.76
N PRO A 463 26.29 -12.64 6.09
CA PRO A 463 26.12 -13.96 6.74
C PRO A 463 24.71 -14.26 7.27
N THR A 464 24.40 -15.57 7.37
CA THR A 464 23.19 -16.18 7.95
C THR A 464 23.00 -15.84 9.44
N GLY A 465 21.91 -15.18 9.81
CA GLY A 465 21.51 -15.00 11.21
C GLY A 465 20.14 -14.37 11.38
N PRO A 466 19.82 -13.79 12.57
CA PRO A 466 18.45 -13.43 12.93
C PRO A 466 17.78 -12.49 11.93
N SER A 467 16.49 -12.66 11.67
CA SER A 467 15.75 -11.82 10.71
C SER A 467 14.89 -10.80 11.44
N ILE A 468 14.97 -9.53 11.01
CA ILE A 468 14.26 -8.39 11.59
C ILE A 468 13.72 -7.51 10.47
N ASP A 469 12.47 -7.08 10.59
CA ASP A 469 11.84 -6.22 9.59
C ASP A 469 12.59 -4.89 9.43
N GLY A 470 12.79 -4.47 8.19
CA GLY A 470 13.61 -3.29 7.85
C GLY A 470 15.10 -3.41 8.18
N ALA A 471 15.64 -4.62 8.40
CA ALA A 471 17.06 -4.81 8.69
C ALA A 471 17.65 -6.11 8.12
N SER A 472 18.90 -6.05 7.64
CA SER A 472 19.69 -7.19 7.19
C SER A 472 20.73 -7.56 8.23
N TYR A 473 20.75 -8.79 8.71
CA TYR A 473 21.81 -9.25 9.61
C TYR A 473 23.17 -9.27 8.89
N LEU A 474 24.19 -8.71 9.52
CA LEU A 474 25.56 -8.61 9.02
C LEU A 474 26.52 -9.60 9.66
N GLY A 475 26.07 -10.41 10.63
CA GLY A 475 26.90 -11.39 11.32
C GLY A 475 27.17 -11.05 12.77
N CYS A 476 27.98 -11.90 13.40
CA CYS A 476 28.54 -11.65 14.72
C CYS A 476 29.84 -10.84 14.57
N TRP A 477 29.99 -9.74 15.28
CA TRP A 477 31.13 -8.81 15.16
C TRP A 477 31.76 -8.54 16.52
N SER A 478 33.09 -8.38 16.56
CA SER A 478 33.84 -8.13 17.79
C SER A 478 33.54 -6.74 18.36
N ASP A 479 33.11 -6.65 19.62
CA ASP A 479 32.80 -5.39 20.29
C ASP A 479 33.50 -5.29 21.66
N ALA A 480 34.76 -4.86 21.69
CA ALA A 480 35.50 -4.73 22.94
C ALA A 480 35.22 -3.38 23.63
N GLY A 481 35.08 -3.37 24.97
CA GLY A 481 34.72 -2.17 25.76
C GLY A 481 35.66 -0.96 25.61
N GLY A 482 36.90 -1.14 25.14
CA GLY A 482 37.84 -0.05 24.80
C GLY A 482 37.82 0.37 23.32
N SER A 483 37.09 -0.33 22.46
CA SER A 483 36.98 -0.06 21.02
C SER A 483 35.65 -0.53 20.43
N ARG A 484 34.57 0.19 20.76
CA ARG A 484 33.21 -0.10 20.27
C ARG A 484 33.12 -0.08 18.73
N THR A 485 32.38 -1.03 18.18
CA THR A 485 32.11 -1.27 16.76
C THR A 485 31.20 -0.22 16.17
N LEU A 486 30.15 0.14 16.92
CA LEU A 486 29.21 1.21 16.60
C LEU A 486 29.30 2.28 17.68
N SER A 487 29.49 3.53 17.28
CA SER A 487 29.74 4.67 18.18
C SER A 487 28.64 5.74 18.17
N GLY A 488 27.49 5.46 17.55
CA GLY A 488 26.39 6.42 17.39
C GLY A 488 25.51 6.53 18.64
N SER A 489 24.70 5.50 18.91
CA SER A 489 23.78 5.44 20.05
C SER A 489 23.99 4.16 20.85
N TYR A 490 23.71 4.23 22.16
CA TYR A 490 23.79 3.11 23.09
C TYR A 490 22.63 3.16 24.09
N THR A 491 21.86 2.08 24.18
CA THR A 491 20.76 1.92 25.13
C THR A 491 20.73 0.51 25.73
N THR A 492 20.11 0.35 26.90
CA THR A 492 19.92 -0.95 27.55
C THR A 492 18.48 -1.12 28.02
N ASP A 493 17.96 -2.34 27.96
CA ASP A 493 16.60 -2.67 28.42
C ASP A 493 16.52 -4.09 29.00
N SER A 494 15.74 -4.24 30.07
CA SER A 494 15.42 -5.55 30.67
C SER A 494 14.52 -6.42 29.79
N LYS A 495 13.81 -5.83 28.83
CA LYS A 495 12.94 -6.47 27.84
C LYS A 495 13.52 -6.35 26.43
N MET A 496 14.84 -6.19 26.30
CA MET A 496 15.48 -6.05 25.00
C MET A 496 15.16 -7.22 24.08
N THR A 497 14.69 -6.92 22.88
CA THR A 497 14.51 -7.85 21.76
C THR A 497 15.24 -7.28 20.54
N LEU A 498 15.44 -8.12 19.54
CA LEU A 498 16.00 -7.67 18.27
C LEU A 498 15.13 -6.57 17.63
N GLU A 499 13.80 -6.67 17.71
CA GLU A 499 12.84 -5.69 17.16
C GLU A 499 12.86 -4.37 17.93
N LEU A 500 13.06 -4.43 19.25
CA LEU A 500 13.16 -3.23 20.06
C LEU A 500 14.39 -2.40 19.64
N CYS A 501 15.56 -3.04 19.54
CA CYS A 501 16.77 -2.35 19.12
C CYS A 501 16.67 -1.84 17.67
N ALA A 502 16.10 -2.64 16.76
CA ALA A 502 15.90 -2.25 15.38
C ALA A 502 15.01 -1.02 15.26
N ARG A 503 13.86 -0.97 15.95
CA ARG A 503 12.99 0.22 15.94
C ARG A 503 13.68 1.47 16.48
N THR A 504 14.50 1.34 17.53
CA THR A 504 15.27 2.46 18.07
C THR A 504 16.29 2.97 17.06
N ALA A 505 17.01 2.08 16.38
CA ALA A 505 18.00 2.47 15.38
C ALA A 505 17.38 3.01 14.08
N GLN A 506 16.29 2.39 13.61
CA GLN A 506 15.56 2.76 12.41
C GLN A 506 14.88 4.13 12.55
N SER A 507 14.23 4.40 13.69
CA SER A 507 13.60 5.70 13.95
C SER A 507 14.63 6.85 14.04
N ALA A 508 15.86 6.55 14.44
CA ALA A 508 16.97 7.50 14.43
C ALA A 508 17.74 7.55 13.09
N ASN A 509 17.29 6.82 12.06
CA ASN A 509 17.94 6.67 10.75
C ASN A 509 19.42 6.25 10.83
N TYR A 510 19.76 5.34 11.76
CA TYR A 510 21.10 4.76 11.80
C TYR A 510 21.26 3.68 10.73
N LYS A 511 22.39 3.69 10.03
CA LYS A 511 22.71 2.70 8.98
C LYS A 511 22.93 1.30 9.53
N TYR A 512 23.48 1.19 10.72
CA TYR A 512 23.77 -0.07 11.40
C TYR A 512 23.28 -0.05 12.84
N PHE A 513 22.91 -1.21 13.34
CA PHE A 513 22.67 -1.45 14.75
C PHE A 513 23.10 -2.85 15.14
N GLY A 514 23.34 -3.08 16.42
CA GLY A 514 23.70 -4.40 16.90
C GLY A 514 23.38 -4.59 18.37
N LEU A 515 23.20 -5.84 18.75
CA LEU A 515 22.86 -6.20 20.12
C LEU A 515 24.00 -6.96 20.78
N GLU A 516 24.30 -6.60 22.02
CA GLU A 516 25.34 -7.20 22.86
C GLU A 516 24.73 -7.64 24.21
N TYR A 517 25.37 -8.63 24.84
CA TYR A 517 25.15 -8.99 26.24
C TYR A 517 23.67 -9.16 26.66
N ALA A 518 22.86 -9.74 25.76
CA ALA A 518 21.42 -10.01 25.90
C ALA A 518 20.48 -8.80 26.02
N GLY A 519 21.00 -7.64 26.43
CA GLY A 519 20.20 -6.49 26.87
C GLY A 519 20.64 -5.14 26.33
N GLU A 520 21.73 -5.09 25.57
CA GLU A 520 22.36 -3.86 25.11
C GLU A 520 22.12 -3.67 23.62
N CYS A 521 21.79 -2.44 23.22
CA CYS A 521 21.55 -2.05 21.83
C CYS A 521 22.49 -0.91 21.46
N PHE A 522 23.27 -1.12 20.40
CA PHE A 522 24.19 -0.16 19.83
C PHE A 522 23.73 0.23 18.44
N ALA A 523 23.91 1.49 18.04
CA ALA A 523 23.62 1.95 16.68
C ALA A 523 24.71 2.89 16.17
N GLY A 524 24.89 2.97 14.85
CA GLY A 524 25.91 3.81 14.24
C GLY A 524 25.79 3.86 12.73
N ASN A 525 26.47 4.82 12.10
CA ASN A 525 26.46 4.98 10.64
C ASN A 525 27.69 4.37 9.95
N SER A 526 28.66 3.93 10.74
CA SER A 526 29.88 3.27 10.30
C SER A 526 30.20 2.10 11.23
N ILE A 527 30.82 1.07 10.66
CA ILE A 527 31.44 -0.03 11.40
C ILE A 527 32.90 0.37 11.59
N ARG A 528 33.39 0.36 12.84
CA ARG A 528 34.79 0.70 13.12
C ARG A 528 35.73 -0.23 12.37
N GLU A 529 36.78 0.32 11.77
CA GLU A 529 37.73 -0.44 10.93
C GLU A 529 38.44 -1.57 11.69
N SER A 530 38.68 -1.41 12.99
CA SER A 530 39.27 -2.44 13.84
C SER A 530 38.28 -3.55 14.24
N ALA A 531 37.00 -3.43 13.90
CA ALA A 531 36.02 -4.47 14.17
C ALA A 531 36.19 -5.61 13.17
N SER A 532 36.13 -6.83 13.68
CA SER A 532 36.27 -8.04 12.87
C SER A 532 35.04 -8.92 13.02
N GLN A 533 34.68 -9.60 11.95
CA GLN A 533 33.61 -10.58 12.00
C GLN A 533 34.07 -11.81 12.80
N LEU A 534 33.26 -12.22 13.77
CA LEU A 534 33.48 -13.37 14.63
C LEU A 534 32.69 -14.59 14.11
N SER A 535 33.05 -15.77 14.62
CA SER A 535 32.20 -16.95 14.49
C SER A 535 30.82 -16.72 15.12
N SER A 536 29.76 -17.28 14.53
CA SER A 536 28.40 -17.15 15.05
C SER A 536 28.24 -17.62 16.51
N SER A 537 29.07 -18.56 16.97
CA SER A 537 29.10 -19.01 18.38
C SER A 537 29.51 -17.91 19.38
N GLY A 538 30.13 -16.82 18.91
CA GLY A 538 30.42 -15.64 19.74
C GLY A 538 29.18 -14.82 20.07
N CYS A 539 28.11 -14.96 19.28
CA CYS A 539 26.82 -14.31 19.49
C CYS A 539 25.79 -15.39 19.80
N ASN A 540 25.71 -15.82 21.06
CA ASN A 540 24.87 -16.93 21.49
C ASN A 540 24.02 -16.60 22.73
N MET A 541 24.05 -15.36 23.20
CA MET A 541 23.25 -14.93 24.35
C MET A 541 21.80 -14.67 23.90
N LYS A 542 20.87 -15.30 24.60
CA LYS A 542 19.44 -15.09 24.39
C LYS A 542 19.04 -13.67 24.78
N CYS A 543 18.15 -13.04 24.03
CA CYS A 543 17.63 -11.71 24.37
C CYS A 543 16.87 -11.73 25.69
N LYS A 544 17.04 -10.70 26.54
CA LYS A 544 16.34 -10.61 27.84
C LYS A 544 14.81 -10.54 27.69
N GLY A 545 14.31 -9.92 26.61
CA GLY A 545 12.89 -9.78 26.33
C GLY A 545 12.27 -10.89 25.49
N ASN A 546 13.09 -11.74 24.85
CA ASN A 546 12.61 -12.86 24.04
C ASN A 546 13.70 -13.95 23.95
N ASP A 547 13.50 -15.04 24.67
CA ASP A 547 14.50 -16.09 24.82
C ASP A 547 14.65 -17.01 23.59
N THR A 548 13.82 -16.80 22.57
CA THR A 548 13.91 -17.43 21.24
C THR A 548 14.83 -16.68 20.28
N GLN A 549 15.27 -15.47 20.64
CA GLN A 549 16.14 -14.61 19.84
C GLN A 549 17.55 -14.54 20.42
N ILE A 550 18.52 -14.19 19.57
CA ILE A 550 19.93 -14.04 19.92
C ILE A 550 20.32 -12.56 19.90
N CYS A 551 20.81 -12.05 21.02
CA CYS A 551 21.18 -10.65 21.24
C CYS A 551 22.67 -10.53 21.62
N GLY A 552 23.54 -10.98 20.71
CA GLY A 552 24.99 -10.87 20.86
C GLY A 552 25.62 -11.88 21.81
N GLY A 553 26.77 -11.51 22.35
CA GLY A 553 27.53 -12.25 23.35
C GLY A 553 28.54 -11.35 24.07
N PRO A 554 29.34 -11.86 25.02
CA PRO A 554 30.30 -11.05 25.75
C PRO A 554 31.40 -10.53 24.81
N GLY A 555 31.45 -9.22 24.57
CA GLY A 555 32.37 -8.61 23.62
C GLY A 555 32.01 -8.86 22.15
N ALA A 556 30.73 -9.15 21.85
CA ALA A 556 30.29 -9.57 20.52
C ALA A 556 28.89 -9.06 20.15
N LEU A 557 28.80 -8.28 19.07
CA LEU A 557 27.55 -7.73 18.54
C LEU A 557 26.91 -8.66 17.52
N SER A 558 25.64 -8.98 17.72
CA SER A 558 24.76 -9.40 16.61
C SER A 558 24.45 -8.16 15.78
N LEU A 559 25.21 -7.94 14.70
CA LEU A 559 25.19 -6.71 13.92
C LEU A 559 24.18 -6.79 12.77
N PHE A 560 23.51 -5.69 12.47
CA PHE A 560 22.50 -5.53 11.43
C PHE A 560 22.73 -4.23 10.68
N GLN A 561 22.35 -4.23 9.41
CA GLN A 561 22.19 -3.06 8.56
C GLN A 561 20.72 -2.70 8.48
N ASN A 562 20.38 -1.46 8.76
CA ASN A 562 19.06 -0.93 8.52
C ASN A 562 18.83 -0.79 7.01
N THR A 563 17.90 -1.54 6.44
CA THR A 563 17.58 -1.50 4.99
C THR A 563 16.69 -0.31 4.63
N GLY A 564 16.05 0.31 5.62
CA GLY A 564 15.32 1.57 5.49
C GLY A 564 16.20 2.81 5.71
N PHE A 565 17.52 2.65 5.82
CA PHE A 565 18.44 3.79 5.97
C PHE A 565 18.36 4.71 4.75
N ILE A 566 17.94 5.94 4.97
CA ILE A 566 17.95 6.99 3.95
C ILE A 566 19.28 7.71 4.06
N GLN A 567 20.11 7.63 3.00
CA GLN A 567 21.35 8.38 2.91
C GLN A 567 21.02 9.88 3.03
N PRO A 568 21.51 10.57 4.07
CA PRO A 568 21.18 11.98 4.26
C PRO A 568 21.75 12.84 3.13
N GLY A 569 21.02 13.88 2.75
CA GLY A 569 21.41 14.76 1.65
C GLY A 569 20.98 16.21 1.84
N ASN A 570 21.46 17.06 0.95
CA ASN A 570 21.03 18.46 0.84
C ASN A 570 19.97 18.56 -0.26
N PRO A 571 18.71 18.90 0.05
CA PRO A 571 17.69 19.09 -0.98
C PRO A 571 18.15 20.15 -1.99
N ALA A 572 18.30 19.79 -3.26
CA ALA A 572 18.78 20.74 -4.28
C ALA A 572 17.87 21.98 -4.38
N LEU A 573 16.57 21.79 -4.18
CA LEU A 573 15.54 22.82 -4.12
C LEU A 573 14.61 22.57 -2.94
N VAL A 574 14.27 23.63 -2.22
CA VAL A 574 13.38 23.65 -1.06
C VAL A 574 12.16 24.48 -1.44
N ASN A 575 11.01 23.84 -1.57
CA ASN A 575 9.77 24.49 -1.99
C ASN A 575 9.00 25.00 -0.78
N ILE A 576 8.67 26.30 -0.79
CA ILE A 576 7.78 26.91 0.20
C ILE A 576 6.40 27.01 -0.46
N SER A 577 5.66 25.90 -0.37
CA SER A 577 4.44 25.63 -1.15
C SER A 577 3.33 26.64 -0.90
N ALA A 578 3.17 27.13 0.34
CA ALA A 578 2.12 28.08 0.70
C ALA A 578 2.30 29.48 0.08
N GLN A 579 3.47 29.81 -0.49
CA GLN A 579 3.76 31.16 -1.02
C GLN A 579 4.44 31.17 -2.40
N ASN A 580 4.47 30.03 -3.10
CA ASN A 580 5.08 29.89 -4.43
C ASN A 580 6.51 30.45 -4.47
N ALA A 581 7.33 30.03 -3.49
CA ALA A 581 8.72 30.45 -3.34
C ALA A 581 9.66 29.25 -3.25
N GLN A 582 10.90 29.41 -3.70
CA GLN A 582 11.86 28.30 -3.75
C GLN A 582 13.26 28.74 -3.37
N TYR A 583 13.91 28.00 -2.47
CA TYR A 583 15.34 28.15 -2.16
C TYR A 583 16.15 27.06 -2.84
N ALA A 584 17.27 27.42 -3.46
CA ALA A 584 18.22 26.48 -4.02
C ALA A 584 19.43 26.30 -3.11
N TYR A 585 19.88 25.06 -2.95
CA TYR A 585 21.09 24.75 -2.21
C TYR A 585 22.32 25.37 -2.89
N LYS A 586 23.20 25.97 -2.08
CA LYS A 586 24.41 26.66 -2.55
C LYS A 586 25.70 25.99 -2.11
N GLY A 587 25.62 25.03 -1.19
CA GLY A 587 26.78 24.30 -0.67
C GLY A 587 26.94 24.45 0.84
N CYS A 588 27.98 23.79 1.35
CA CYS A 588 28.46 23.93 2.71
C CYS A 588 29.45 25.10 2.84
N PHE A 589 29.27 25.95 3.86
CA PHE A 589 30.10 27.13 4.11
C PHE A 589 30.62 27.15 5.53
N THR A 590 31.82 27.71 5.74
CA THR A 590 32.34 27.98 7.07
C THR A 590 31.55 29.08 7.74
N GLU A 591 31.54 29.10 9.07
CA GLU A 591 31.26 30.32 9.81
C GLU A 591 32.29 31.42 9.48
N GLY A 592 31.92 32.67 9.74
CA GLY A 592 32.76 33.82 9.45
C GLY A 592 33.85 34.03 10.50
N SER A 593 35.01 34.50 10.07
CA SER A 593 36.14 34.83 10.94
C SER A 593 35.86 36.01 11.89
N SER A 594 34.86 36.84 11.60
CA SER A 594 34.51 38.03 12.40
C SER A 594 33.06 38.05 12.90
N GLY A 595 32.34 36.92 12.80
CA GLY A 595 30.92 36.81 13.14
C GLY A 595 30.20 35.76 12.31
N ARG A 596 28.88 35.64 12.48
CA ARG A 596 28.07 34.62 11.78
C ARG A 596 28.10 34.81 10.25
N SER A 597 28.23 33.73 9.50
CA SER A 597 28.28 33.75 8.02
C SER A 597 26.98 34.28 7.41
N LEU A 598 25.83 33.89 7.96
CA LEU A 598 24.53 34.50 7.66
C LEU A 598 24.13 35.53 8.72
N GLY A 599 25.10 36.35 9.16
CA GLY A 599 24.91 37.44 10.13
C GLY A 599 24.71 38.81 9.48
N GLY A 600 24.96 39.86 10.27
CA GLY A 600 24.84 41.26 9.85
C GLY A 600 23.61 41.97 10.42
N SER A 601 23.50 43.28 10.17
CA SER A 601 22.38 44.10 10.64
C SER A 601 21.07 43.60 10.06
N GLY A 602 20.12 43.30 10.94
CA GLY A 602 18.82 42.74 10.56
C GLY A 602 18.83 41.26 10.19
N SER A 603 19.83 40.48 10.58
CA SER A 603 19.78 39.00 10.50
C SER A 603 18.78 38.41 11.51
N TYR A 604 18.31 37.20 11.23
CA TYR A 604 17.40 36.44 12.09
C TYR A 604 17.99 35.05 12.36
N SER A 605 17.78 34.54 13.56
CA SER A 605 18.12 33.16 13.90
C SER A 605 17.07 32.54 14.80
N THR A 606 16.96 31.22 14.73
CA THR A 606 16.10 30.42 15.60
C THR A 606 16.69 29.02 15.75
N ALA A 607 16.22 28.27 16.74
CA ALA A 607 16.58 26.87 16.92
C ALA A 607 15.36 26.04 17.28
N SER A 608 15.30 24.80 16.81
CA SER A 608 14.18 23.89 17.05
C SER A 608 14.66 22.44 17.12
N SER A 609 14.12 21.65 18.05
CA SER A 609 14.30 20.20 18.07
C SER A 609 13.57 19.49 16.92
N SER A 610 12.75 20.21 16.16
CA SER A 610 12.09 19.72 14.93
C SER A 610 12.67 20.39 13.68
N MET A 611 13.89 20.93 13.76
CA MET A 611 14.53 21.64 12.64
C MET A 611 14.66 20.74 11.41
N THR A 612 14.24 21.24 10.26
CA THR A 612 14.53 20.68 8.92
C THR A 612 15.03 21.79 8.02
N VAL A 613 15.53 21.43 6.84
CA VAL A 613 15.91 22.43 5.84
C VAL A 613 14.69 23.27 5.42
N GLU A 614 13.52 22.63 5.26
CA GLU A 614 12.24 23.28 4.94
C GLU A 614 11.80 24.24 6.04
N PHE A 615 11.86 23.80 7.30
CA PHE A 615 11.50 24.64 8.44
C PHE A 615 12.32 25.93 8.46
N CYS A 616 13.65 25.82 8.26
CA CYS A 616 14.51 26.99 8.23
C CYS A 616 14.20 27.90 7.04
N ALA A 617 14.08 27.34 5.84
CA ALA A 617 13.78 28.10 4.63
C ALA A 617 12.42 28.82 4.73
N GLU A 618 11.39 28.18 5.30
CA GLU A 618 10.08 28.77 5.53
C GLU A 618 10.14 29.90 6.57
N ALA A 619 10.85 29.70 7.68
CA ALA A 619 11.03 30.73 8.70
C ALA A 619 11.77 31.96 8.14
N CYS A 620 12.83 31.74 7.35
CA CYS A 620 13.55 32.81 6.66
C CYS A 620 12.66 33.54 5.66
N PHE A 621 11.89 32.80 4.85
CA PHE A 621 10.99 33.35 3.85
C PHE A 621 9.87 34.20 4.48
N ALA A 622 9.22 33.69 5.53
CA ALA A 622 8.14 34.38 6.24
C ALA A 622 8.60 35.72 6.85
N LYS A 623 9.89 35.87 7.13
CA LYS A 623 10.53 37.11 7.60
C LYS A 623 11.12 37.98 6.48
N GLY A 624 11.01 37.54 5.22
CA GLY A 624 11.46 38.28 4.05
C GLY A 624 12.96 38.19 3.78
N TYR A 625 13.64 37.12 4.22
CA TYR A 625 15.07 36.89 3.99
C TYR A 625 15.32 36.06 2.74
N SER A 626 16.29 36.45 1.92
CA SER A 626 16.63 35.74 0.67
C SER A 626 17.66 34.63 0.86
N TRP A 627 18.26 34.53 2.04
CA TRP A 627 19.23 33.50 2.40
C TRP A 627 18.82 32.80 3.68
N ALA A 628 18.96 31.49 3.66
CA ALA A 628 18.72 30.59 4.78
C ALA A 628 19.92 29.68 4.96
N GLY A 629 20.24 29.32 6.20
CA GLY A 629 21.30 28.38 6.49
C GLY A 629 21.01 27.62 7.76
N VAL A 630 21.26 26.33 7.73
CA VAL A 630 21.09 25.44 8.87
C VAL A 630 22.45 25.05 9.43
N GLU A 631 22.58 25.11 10.75
CA GLU A 631 23.80 24.75 11.49
C GLU A 631 23.46 23.83 12.66
N TYR A 632 24.44 23.04 13.07
CA TYR A 632 24.45 22.33 14.34
C TYR A 632 23.19 21.49 14.62
N SER A 633 22.64 20.83 13.59
CA SER A 633 21.41 20.00 13.60
C SER A 633 20.09 20.75 13.81
N ARG A 634 20.11 21.88 14.51
CA ARG A 634 18.90 22.53 15.02
C ARG A 634 18.82 24.02 14.84
N GLU A 635 19.90 24.66 14.40
CA GLU A 635 19.99 26.11 14.31
C GLU A 635 19.67 26.53 12.87
N CYS A 636 18.98 27.65 12.76
CA CYS A 636 18.61 28.27 11.50
C CYS A 636 19.03 29.74 11.54
N PHE A 637 19.64 30.20 10.46
CA PHE A 637 20.15 31.55 10.28
C PHE A 637 19.66 32.13 8.96
N CYS A 638 19.27 33.39 8.98
CA CYS A 638 18.69 34.08 7.83
C CYS A 638 19.26 35.49 7.71
N ASN A 639 19.56 35.91 6.49
CA ASN A 639 19.81 37.31 6.17
C ASN A 639 19.41 37.64 4.72
N ASN A 640 19.55 38.91 4.34
CA ASN A 640 19.33 39.36 2.96
C ASN A 640 20.63 39.66 2.19
N ILE A 641 21.77 39.59 2.87
CA ILE A 641 23.07 40.00 2.34
C ILE A 641 23.78 38.82 1.67
N GLY A 642 23.53 37.59 2.14
CA GLY A 642 24.27 36.39 1.78
C GLY A 642 25.42 36.14 2.74
N LEU A 643 26.49 35.53 2.23
CA LEU A 643 27.67 35.22 3.04
C LEU A 643 28.39 36.51 3.43
N THR A 644 28.63 36.67 4.74
CA THR A 644 29.26 37.84 5.35
C THR A 644 30.35 37.39 6.34
N ASN A 645 31.04 38.34 6.97
CA ASN A 645 32.01 38.08 8.05
C ASN A 645 33.15 37.12 7.69
N GLY A 646 33.49 36.97 6.40
CA GLY A 646 34.52 36.05 5.93
C GLY A 646 34.05 34.61 5.73
N GLY A 647 32.73 34.35 5.75
CA GLY A 647 32.16 33.06 5.37
C GLY A 647 32.57 32.65 3.95
N SER A 648 33.08 31.43 3.81
CA SER A 648 33.61 30.92 2.55
C SER A 648 33.20 29.46 2.35
N PRO A 649 33.24 28.91 1.12
CA PRO A 649 32.98 27.49 0.90
C PRO A 649 33.83 26.65 1.85
N ALA A 650 33.22 25.65 2.49
CA ALA A 650 33.92 24.78 3.41
C ALA A 650 35.06 24.04 2.68
N PRO A 651 36.28 23.96 3.24
CA PRO A 651 37.40 23.28 2.58
C PRO A 651 37.13 21.81 2.25
N GLY A 652 36.34 21.12 3.08
CA GLY A 652 35.89 19.75 2.84
C GLY A 652 34.63 19.64 1.97
N GLY A 653 34.12 20.76 1.43
CA GLY A 653 32.85 20.82 0.72
C GLY A 653 31.68 20.33 1.60
N ASP A 654 30.74 19.61 1.01
CA ASP A 654 29.55 19.13 1.72
C ASP A 654 29.86 18.15 2.86
N ALA A 655 31.04 17.51 2.86
CA ALA A 655 31.46 16.59 3.93
C ALA A 655 31.63 17.30 5.29
N ASP A 656 31.94 18.59 5.28
CA ASP A 656 32.06 19.41 6.49
C ASP A 656 30.69 19.74 7.12
N CYS A 657 29.60 19.61 6.36
CA CYS A 657 28.22 19.82 6.82
C CYS A 657 27.48 18.49 6.96
N SER A 658 27.95 17.66 7.90
CA SER A 658 27.52 16.27 8.07
C SER A 658 26.60 16.02 9.28
N MET A 659 26.21 17.05 10.02
CA MET A 659 25.24 16.93 11.12
C MET A 659 23.82 16.82 10.55
N LEU A 660 23.05 15.87 11.06
CA LEU A 660 21.68 15.63 10.59
C LEU A 660 20.70 16.61 11.22
N CYS A 661 19.69 17.02 10.47
CA CYS A 661 18.61 17.83 11.00
C CYS A 661 17.88 17.11 12.15
N ASP A 662 17.52 17.84 13.21
CA ASP A 662 16.83 17.25 14.36
C ASP A 662 15.42 16.77 14.04
N GLY A 663 14.70 17.49 13.16
CA GLY A 663 13.38 17.13 12.66
C GLY A 663 13.36 16.26 11.40
N ASN A 664 14.50 16.06 10.72
CA ASN A 664 14.57 15.20 9.54
C ASN A 664 15.96 14.56 9.40
N LYS A 665 16.10 13.31 9.83
CA LYS A 665 17.37 12.58 9.79
C LYS A 665 17.81 12.14 8.38
N GLY A 666 17.01 12.42 7.35
CA GLY A 666 17.38 12.29 5.93
C GLY A 666 18.02 13.55 5.33
N GLN A 667 18.22 14.62 6.11
CA GLN A 667 18.79 15.88 5.66
C GLN A 667 19.97 16.33 6.51
N TYR A 668 20.90 17.07 5.90
CA TYR A 668 21.99 17.74 6.62
C TYR A 668 21.59 19.15 7.08
N CYS A 669 21.86 19.42 8.35
CA CYS A 669 21.69 20.71 9.03
C CYS A 669 23.02 21.19 9.61
N GLY A 670 23.99 21.35 8.73
CA GLY A 670 25.29 21.94 8.95
C GLY A 670 26.29 21.02 9.64
N GLY A 671 27.19 21.63 10.39
CA GLY A 671 28.25 21.01 11.17
C GLY A 671 28.77 22.01 12.19
N PRO A 672 29.74 21.63 13.04
CA PRO A 672 30.37 22.57 13.95
C PRO A 672 31.03 23.73 13.17
N SER A 673 30.50 24.95 13.28
CA SER A 673 30.97 26.11 12.52
C SER A 673 30.88 25.93 11.00
N ARG A 674 29.84 25.21 10.54
CA ARG A 674 29.60 24.86 9.13
C ARG A 674 28.10 24.92 8.83
N LEU A 675 27.69 25.68 7.81
CA LEU A 675 26.28 25.81 7.45
C LEU A 675 25.99 25.24 6.06
N ASN A 676 24.90 24.47 5.92
CA ASN A 676 24.30 24.24 4.60
C ASN A 676 23.51 25.49 4.24
N VAL A 677 23.91 26.17 3.16
CA VAL A 677 23.33 27.47 2.77
C VAL A 677 22.42 27.32 1.56
N TYR A 678 21.29 28.02 1.62
CA TYR A 678 20.24 28.03 0.63
C TYR A 678 19.88 29.47 0.26
N GLN A 679 19.60 29.71 -1.02
CA GLN A 679 19.26 31.05 -1.53
C GLN A 679 17.94 31.01 -2.29
N LEU A 680 17.07 32.00 -2.05
CA LEU A 680 15.82 32.18 -2.78
C LEU A 680 16.09 32.40 -4.29
N VAL A 681 15.48 31.59 -5.14
CA VAL A 681 15.67 31.59 -6.61
C VAL A 681 14.38 31.86 -7.42
N GLY A 682 13.20 31.83 -6.78
CA GLY A 682 11.93 32.23 -7.40
C GLY A 682 10.89 32.58 -6.34
N SER A 683 10.14 33.68 -6.54
CA SER A 683 8.95 34.03 -5.75
C SER A 683 7.99 34.94 -6.52
N SER A 684 6.67 34.77 -6.34
CA SER A 684 5.62 35.60 -6.97
C SER A 684 5.06 36.71 -6.06
N GLN A 685 5.66 36.94 -4.89
CA GLN A 685 5.31 38.05 -3.99
C GLN A 685 6.08 39.33 -4.41
N PRO A 686 5.43 40.51 -4.52
CA PRO A 686 6.14 41.75 -4.78
C PRO A 686 7.09 42.06 -3.61
N ARG A 687 8.37 42.29 -3.92
CA ARG A 687 9.36 42.74 -2.92
C ARG A 687 8.82 43.98 -2.22
N ARG A 688 8.49 43.90 -0.92
CA ARG A 688 8.26 45.10 -0.11
C ARG A 688 9.56 45.91 -0.12
N ARG A 689 9.59 46.98 -0.92
CA ARG A 689 10.63 48.01 -0.82
C ARG A 689 10.60 48.54 0.60
N HIS A 690 11.67 48.34 1.35
CA HIS A 690 11.90 49.13 2.55
C HIS A 690 12.00 50.58 2.14
N VAL A 691 11.05 51.39 2.60
CA VAL A 691 11.19 52.84 2.62
C VAL A 691 12.18 53.12 3.74
N MET A 692 13.37 53.61 3.40
CA MET A 692 14.26 54.22 4.39
C MET A 692 13.56 55.46 4.95
N TRP A 693 13.42 55.51 6.27
CA TRP A 693 13.37 56.73 7.05
C TRP A 693 14.38 56.59 8.18
#